data_AF-A0AAD9XRC8-F1
#
_entry.id   AF-A0AAD9XRC8-F1
#
_cell.length_a   1.000
_cell.length_b   1.000
_cell.length_c   1.000
_cell.angle_alpha   90.00
_cell.angle_beta   90.00
_cell.angle_gamma   90.00
#
_symmetry.space_group_name_H-M   'P 1'
#
loop_
_entity.id
_entity.type
_entity.pdbx_description
1 polymer ?
#
loop_
_entity_poly.entity_id
_entity_poly.type
_entity_poly.pdbx_seq_one_letter_code
_entity_poly.pdbx_strand_id
1 'polypeptide(L)'
;MYYLYNLLELLQIMGQFGVAVLGVLLWSVTSVLSIHNVLAIENEKLSSQAFDYGDALSKAILFFEGQRSGKLLASQRVKWRGDSALSDGKLDNVNLVGGYYDAGDNVKFGWPMAFTVSLLSWAAIEYQTEISSANQLGYLCSEIRWGADFILHAHTSPTTLYTQVGDGNSDHQCWERPEDMDTPRTLYKITPDSPGTEAAADAAAALSAASIVFKPIDSNYSSRLLSQSKSLFEFADKYRGTYKDSCPFYCSFSGYQDELLWAATWLYKASGDNKYLTYVTSNHGWSQAVSEFSWDNKFAGAQTLLAKEFYGGQKGLSKFKTDIESFVCALMPGSSYVQIKTTPGGLLYIRDSSNLQYVTSSSMVLFLYSKTLNAAHIGDVQCGSVHFSASQIRAFAKSQVDYILGNNPMKMSYMAGFGCKYPLQVHHRGASIPSIKAHPAKVGCNDGQSIYYSSSNPNPNTHVGAIVGGPDSNDHFTDLRSDYSHSEPTTYMNAAFVGSLLQIMGRFGVAVLAVLLCFVLSFHNVLAIENETLSSQDFDYGDALGKAILFFEGQRSGKLLASQRVKWRGDSALSDGKPDNVKLVGGYYDAGDNVKFGWPMAFTVSLLSWAAIEYQTEISSANQLGYLRSEIRWGADSILQAHVSPTTLYTQVGDGNSDHQCWERPEDMDTPRTLYKITPDSPGTEAAAEAAAALSAASIVFKPIDSNYSSRLLSQSKSLFEFADKYRGTYKDSCPFYCSFSGYQDELLWAATWLYKASGDNKYLTYVTSNQGWSQAVSEFSWDNKFAGAQTLLAKEFYGGQKDLSKFKTDIESFVCALMPGSSSVQIKTTPGGLLYIRDSSNLQYVTSSSMVLFLYSKTLNAAHIGGVRCGSVHFSAFQIRAFAKSQVDYILGNNPMKMSYMVGFGSKYPLQVHHRGSSIPSIKAHPAKVGCNDGHSIYYSSSKPNPNTHVGAIVGGPDSNDQFKDLRSDYSHSEPTTYMNAAFVGSVAALLAPNESESECSE
;
A
#
# COMPACT_ATOMS: atom_id res chain seq x y z
N MET A 1 34.98 -32.32 -68.49
CA MET A 1 36.07 -32.00 -67.55
C MET A 1 35.89 -30.69 -66.76
N TYR A 2 34.92 -29.81 -67.12
CA TYR A 2 34.64 -28.57 -66.38
C TYR A 2 33.61 -28.73 -65.24
N TYR A 3 32.87 -29.84 -65.20
CA TYR A 3 31.83 -30.13 -64.18
C TYR A 3 32.32 -31.00 -63.01
N LEU A 4 33.49 -31.64 -63.11
CA LEU A 4 34.04 -32.46 -62.02
C LEU A 4 34.92 -31.69 -61.05
N TYR A 5 35.45 -30.52 -61.45
CA TYR A 5 36.33 -29.71 -60.61
C TYR A 5 35.54 -28.90 -59.57
N ASN A 6 34.35 -28.40 -59.92
CA ASN A 6 33.49 -27.64 -58.99
C ASN A 6 32.77 -28.50 -57.95
N LEU A 7 32.71 -29.83 -58.12
CA LEU A 7 32.08 -30.72 -57.14
C LEU A 7 33.04 -31.10 -55.99
N LEU A 8 34.35 -31.08 -56.25
CA LEU A 8 35.38 -31.41 -55.25
C LEU A 8 35.70 -30.24 -54.31
N GLU A 9 35.61 -28.98 -54.77
CA GLU A 9 35.76 -27.81 -53.89
C GLU A 9 34.56 -27.63 -52.93
N LEU A 10 33.34 -27.98 -53.35
CA LEU A 10 32.15 -27.92 -52.49
C LEU A 10 32.15 -28.99 -51.39
N LEU A 11 32.68 -30.18 -51.66
CA LEU A 11 32.79 -31.26 -50.66
C LEU A 11 33.88 -30.98 -49.61
N GLN A 12 34.90 -30.19 -49.95
CA GLN A 12 36.00 -29.84 -49.03
C GLN A 12 35.62 -28.71 -48.06
N ILE A 13 34.71 -27.81 -48.47
CA ILE A 13 34.16 -26.74 -47.61
C ILE A 13 33.07 -27.29 -46.65
N MET A 14 32.28 -28.28 -47.07
CA MET A 14 31.29 -28.91 -46.18
C MET A 14 31.90 -29.79 -45.09
N GLY A 15 33.10 -30.36 -45.32
CA GLY A 15 33.82 -31.16 -44.31
C GLY A 15 34.40 -30.33 -43.15
N GLN A 16 34.78 -29.08 -43.38
CA GLN A 16 35.34 -28.20 -42.32
C GLN A 16 34.25 -27.52 -41.47
N PHE A 17 33.05 -27.31 -42.02
CA PHE A 17 31.90 -26.79 -41.24
C PHE A 17 31.31 -27.84 -40.28
N GLY A 18 31.34 -29.13 -40.64
CA GLY A 18 30.81 -30.21 -39.79
C GLY A 18 31.61 -30.42 -38.49
N VAL A 19 32.93 -30.23 -38.52
CA VAL A 19 33.82 -30.45 -37.36
C VAL A 19 33.78 -29.27 -36.38
N ALA A 20 33.59 -28.04 -36.87
CA ALA A 20 33.43 -26.86 -36.02
C ALA A 20 32.08 -26.84 -35.27
N VAL A 21 31.01 -27.31 -35.92
CA VAL A 21 29.67 -27.38 -35.32
C VAL A 21 29.58 -28.48 -34.25
N LEU A 22 30.25 -29.63 -34.44
CA LEU A 22 30.34 -30.66 -33.40
C LEU A 22 31.20 -30.23 -32.19
N GLY A 23 32.27 -29.46 -32.40
CA GLY A 23 33.09 -28.92 -31.30
C GLY A 23 32.33 -27.94 -30.40
N VAL A 24 31.49 -27.07 -30.99
CA VAL A 24 30.65 -26.11 -30.26
C VAL A 24 29.47 -26.81 -29.56
N LEU A 25 28.93 -27.89 -30.14
CA LEU A 25 27.88 -28.70 -29.51
C LEU A 25 28.41 -29.55 -28.34
N LEU A 26 29.63 -30.10 -28.42
CA LEU A 26 30.22 -30.85 -27.30
C LEU A 26 30.68 -29.95 -26.14
N TRP A 27 31.09 -28.70 -26.42
CA TRP A 27 31.45 -27.73 -25.38
C TRP A 27 30.21 -27.14 -24.67
N SER A 28 29.10 -26.95 -25.40
CA SER A 28 27.83 -26.52 -24.80
C SER A 28 27.17 -27.62 -23.96
N VAL A 29 27.24 -28.90 -24.36
CA VAL A 29 26.66 -30.01 -23.58
C VAL A 29 27.44 -30.30 -22.28
N THR A 30 28.77 -30.16 -22.27
CA THR A 30 29.59 -30.33 -21.05
C THR A 30 29.49 -29.16 -20.08
N SER A 31 29.27 -27.94 -20.58
CA SER A 31 29.00 -26.74 -19.77
C SER A 31 27.62 -26.78 -19.14
N VAL A 32 26.60 -27.26 -19.87
CA VAL A 32 25.22 -27.39 -19.37
C VAL A 32 25.09 -28.49 -18.31
N LEU A 33 25.82 -29.61 -18.44
CA LEU A 33 25.81 -30.68 -17.44
C LEU A 33 26.56 -30.31 -16.14
N SER A 34 27.53 -29.40 -16.20
CA SER A 34 28.24 -28.89 -15.00
C SER A 34 27.40 -27.85 -14.25
N ILE A 35 26.58 -27.07 -14.96
CA ILE A 35 25.67 -26.08 -14.37
C ILE A 35 24.43 -26.75 -13.75
N HIS A 36 23.94 -27.86 -14.32
CA HIS A 36 22.82 -28.62 -13.74
C HIS A 36 23.18 -29.28 -12.40
N ASN A 37 24.41 -29.79 -12.24
CA ASN A 37 24.83 -30.41 -10.98
C ASN A 37 25.15 -29.39 -9.88
N VAL A 38 25.54 -28.16 -10.22
CA VAL A 38 25.72 -27.07 -9.23
C VAL A 38 24.36 -26.48 -8.82
N LEU A 39 23.41 -26.33 -9.75
CA LEU A 39 22.04 -25.87 -9.45
C LEU A 39 21.19 -26.90 -8.71
N ALA A 40 21.45 -28.20 -8.87
CA ALA A 40 20.76 -29.26 -8.14
C ALA A 40 21.19 -29.34 -6.66
N ILE A 41 22.45 -29.00 -6.34
CA ILE A 41 22.97 -29.04 -4.96
C ILE A 41 22.55 -27.78 -4.16
N GLU A 42 22.25 -26.66 -4.81
CA GLU A 42 21.71 -25.46 -4.14
C GLU A 42 20.18 -25.51 -3.94
N ASN A 43 19.43 -26.26 -4.76
CA ASN A 43 17.98 -26.34 -4.65
C ASN A 43 17.48 -27.17 -3.44
N GLU A 44 18.32 -28.02 -2.84
CA GLU A 44 17.93 -28.80 -1.65
C GLU A 44 18.13 -28.06 -0.31
N LYS A 45 18.66 -26.82 -0.29
CA LYS A 45 18.93 -26.08 0.97
C LYS A 45 18.30 -24.68 1.10
N LEU A 46 17.50 -24.23 0.14
CA LEU A 46 16.80 -22.93 0.21
C LEU A 46 15.27 -23.06 0.18
N SER A 47 14.74 -24.01 0.97
CA SER A 47 13.35 -23.92 1.45
C SER A 47 13.36 -23.18 2.80
N SER A 48 13.55 -21.87 2.77
CA SER A 48 13.19 -21.00 3.91
C SER A 48 12.03 -20.13 3.46
N GLN A 49 10.87 -20.34 4.09
CA GLN A 49 9.66 -19.52 3.94
C GLN A 49 10.04 -18.03 3.99
N ALA A 50 9.76 -17.28 2.92
CA ALA A 50 10.09 -15.86 2.86
C ALA A 50 9.08 -15.09 3.74
N PHE A 51 9.57 -14.32 4.71
CA PHE A 51 8.72 -13.46 5.54
C PHE A 51 8.19 -12.26 4.75
N ASP A 52 6.99 -11.80 5.08
CA ASP A 52 6.47 -10.52 4.59
C ASP A 52 7.14 -9.34 5.31
N TYR A 53 8.28 -8.89 4.78
CA TYR A 53 9.02 -7.76 5.35
C TYR A 53 8.27 -6.43 5.20
N GLY A 54 7.32 -6.32 4.25
CA GLY A 54 6.48 -5.13 4.10
C GLY A 54 5.49 -5.00 5.24
N ASP A 55 4.83 -6.10 5.58
CA ASP A 55 3.96 -6.19 6.77
C ASP A 55 4.75 -5.93 8.06
N ALA A 56 5.92 -6.57 8.22
CA ALA A 56 6.80 -6.34 9.37
C ALA A 56 7.20 -4.85 9.49
N LEU A 57 7.47 -4.17 8.38
CA LEU A 57 7.85 -2.76 8.35
C LEU A 57 6.69 -1.86 8.79
N SER A 58 5.49 -2.11 8.28
CA SER A 58 4.29 -1.34 8.65
C SER A 58 3.99 -1.45 10.14
N LYS A 59 4.13 -2.66 10.71
CA LYS A 59 3.95 -2.93 12.14
C LYS A 59 5.06 -2.31 12.98
N ALA A 60 6.33 -2.42 12.57
CA ALA A 60 7.46 -1.81 13.26
C ALA A 60 7.33 -0.28 13.38
N ILE A 61 6.71 0.38 12.41
CA ILE A 61 6.41 1.83 12.45
C ILE A 61 5.17 2.11 13.31
N LEU A 62 4.13 1.27 13.23
CA LEU A 62 2.92 1.42 14.05
C LEU A 62 3.22 1.37 15.57
N PHE A 63 4.23 0.61 15.98
CA PHE A 63 4.70 0.50 17.36
C PHE A 63 4.85 1.85 18.07
N PHE A 64 5.43 2.86 17.39
CA PHE A 64 5.73 4.17 17.98
C PHE A 64 4.48 4.92 18.42
N GLU A 65 3.32 4.72 17.77
CA GLU A 65 2.07 5.32 18.20
C GLU A 65 1.62 4.82 19.58
N GLY A 66 1.96 3.57 19.90
CA GLY A 66 1.76 2.96 21.22
C GLY A 66 2.68 3.52 22.30
N GLN A 67 3.74 4.25 21.93
CA GLN A 67 4.70 4.90 22.84
C GLN A 67 4.43 6.39 23.05
N ARG A 68 3.53 7.02 22.27
CA ARG A 68 3.33 8.48 22.33
C ARG A 68 2.81 8.93 23.70
N SER A 69 3.36 10.03 24.21
CA SER A 69 2.85 10.79 25.35
C SER A 69 2.25 12.12 24.90
N GLY A 70 1.50 12.82 25.74
CA GLY A 70 0.87 14.09 25.39
C GLY A 70 -0.51 13.92 24.76
N LYS A 71 -0.94 14.96 24.03
CA LYS A 71 -2.23 14.96 23.32
C LYS A 71 -2.08 14.23 21.99
N LEU A 72 -2.74 13.09 21.84
CA LEU A 72 -2.63 12.24 20.67
C LEU A 72 -3.31 12.87 19.44
N LEU A 73 -2.80 12.53 18.26
CA LEU A 73 -3.36 12.99 16.98
C LEU A 73 -4.72 12.32 16.72
N ALA A 74 -5.66 13.05 16.11
CA ALA A 74 -6.94 12.47 15.69
C ALA A 74 -6.76 11.33 14.67
N SER A 75 -5.68 11.37 13.90
CA SER A 75 -5.28 10.36 12.91
C SER A 75 -4.55 9.15 13.50
N GLN A 76 -4.30 9.10 14.83
CA GLN A 76 -3.66 7.96 15.50
C GLN A 76 -4.37 6.65 15.14
N ARG A 77 -3.62 5.67 14.62
CA ARG A 77 -4.08 4.33 14.24
C ARG A 77 -4.22 3.42 15.47
N VAL A 78 -3.30 3.49 16.43
CA VAL A 78 -3.42 2.75 17.71
C VAL A 78 -4.60 3.28 18.53
N LYS A 79 -5.70 2.52 18.58
CA LYS A 79 -6.97 2.99 19.16
C LYS A 79 -7.10 2.77 20.67
N TRP A 80 -6.29 1.89 21.28
CA TRP A 80 -6.38 1.58 22.71
C TRP A 80 -5.67 2.59 23.63
N ARG A 81 -4.86 3.50 23.08
CA ARG A 81 -4.25 4.62 23.80
C ARG A 81 -5.19 5.85 23.93
N GLY A 82 -4.91 6.68 24.93
CA GLY A 82 -5.50 8.01 25.15
C GLY A 82 -4.46 9.09 25.47
N ASP A 83 -4.92 10.32 25.61
CA ASP A 83 -4.08 11.47 25.99
C ASP A 83 -3.45 11.25 27.37
N SER A 84 -2.17 11.58 27.53
CA SER A 84 -1.43 11.41 28.79
C SER A 84 -0.42 12.54 28.98
N ALA A 85 0.12 12.70 30.20
CA ALA A 85 1.23 13.63 30.46
C ALA A 85 1.01 15.10 30.04
N LEU A 86 -0.24 15.57 30.06
CA LEU A 86 -0.61 16.90 29.56
C LEU A 86 -0.07 18.06 30.42
N SER A 87 0.49 17.76 31.59
CA SER A 87 1.09 18.71 32.52
C SER A 87 2.63 18.67 32.53
N ASP A 88 3.26 17.85 31.69
CA ASP A 88 4.72 17.72 31.67
C ASP A 88 5.39 19.07 31.33
N GLY A 89 6.34 19.47 32.17
CA GLY A 89 7.04 20.77 32.08
C GLY A 89 6.48 21.87 33.00
N LYS A 90 5.31 21.66 33.61
CA LYS A 90 4.66 22.65 34.50
C LYS A 90 5.53 23.07 35.69
N LEU A 91 6.34 22.17 36.25
CA LEU A 91 7.20 22.45 37.42
C LEU A 91 8.21 23.58 37.15
N ASP A 92 8.72 23.67 35.93
CA ASP A 92 9.70 24.69 35.52
C ASP A 92 9.08 25.76 34.58
N ASN A 93 7.74 25.79 34.46
CA ASN A 93 7.02 26.68 33.55
C ASN A 93 7.48 26.57 32.08
N VAL A 94 7.73 25.35 31.62
CA VAL A 94 8.09 25.01 30.23
C VAL A 94 7.04 24.06 29.65
N ASN A 95 6.97 23.94 28.33
CA ASN A 95 6.12 22.94 27.68
C ASN A 95 6.98 21.71 27.35
N LEU A 96 6.75 20.59 28.02
CA LEU A 96 7.39 19.31 27.71
C LEU A 96 6.35 18.26 27.32
N VAL A 97 5.16 18.65 26.88
CA VAL A 97 4.11 17.74 26.40
C VAL A 97 4.52 17.15 25.04
N GLY A 98 4.23 15.86 24.83
CA GLY A 98 4.65 15.12 23.64
C GLY A 98 5.91 14.28 23.89
N GLY A 99 6.43 13.67 22.82
CA GLY A 99 7.55 12.72 22.87
C GLY A 99 7.09 11.29 23.14
N TYR A 100 8.07 10.40 23.28
CA TYR A 100 7.86 8.97 23.51
C TYR A 100 8.15 8.57 24.96
N TYR A 101 7.35 7.64 25.47
CA TYR A 101 7.79 6.76 26.54
C TYR A 101 8.68 5.65 25.97
N ASP A 102 9.49 5.04 26.82
CA ASP A 102 10.43 4.01 26.41
C ASP A 102 10.40 2.82 27.39
N ALA A 103 10.84 1.64 26.95
CA ALA A 103 10.96 0.45 27.82
C ALA A 103 9.67 0.04 28.57
N GLY A 104 8.49 0.33 28.03
CA GLY A 104 7.22 0.04 28.72
C GLY A 104 6.90 0.90 29.94
N ASP A 105 7.72 1.94 30.20
CA ASP A 105 7.57 2.94 31.26
C ASP A 105 6.58 4.05 30.92
N ASN A 106 6.26 4.88 31.92
CA ASN A 106 5.64 6.18 31.69
C ASN A 106 6.66 7.34 31.82
N VAL A 107 7.96 7.05 31.75
CA VAL A 107 9.06 8.02 31.78
C VAL A 107 9.50 8.37 30.37
N LYS A 108 9.86 9.64 30.16
CA LYS A 108 10.45 10.11 28.90
C LYS A 108 11.93 10.31 29.09
N PHE A 109 12.72 9.42 28.52
CA PHE A 109 14.18 9.50 28.51
C PHE A 109 14.65 10.16 27.21
N GLY A 110 15.16 11.39 27.32
CA GLY A 110 15.53 12.23 26.16
C GLY A 110 16.76 11.72 25.39
N TRP A 111 17.71 11.09 26.08
CA TRP A 111 18.91 10.56 25.43
C TRP A 111 18.62 9.35 24.51
N PRO A 112 18.02 8.23 24.97
CA PRO A 112 17.62 7.14 24.06
C PRO A 112 16.57 7.58 23.04
N MET A 113 15.71 8.57 23.36
CA MET A 113 14.79 9.14 22.37
C MET A 113 15.52 9.88 21.23
N ALA A 114 16.59 10.61 21.54
CA ALA A 114 17.43 11.24 20.52
C ALA A 114 18.05 10.17 19.61
N PHE A 115 18.56 9.08 20.19
CA PHE A 115 19.06 7.95 19.42
C PHE A 115 17.99 7.36 18.50
N THR A 116 16.79 7.07 19.01
CA THR A 116 15.62 6.63 18.23
C THR A 116 15.33 7.55 17.05
N VAL A 117 15.24 8.86 17.28
CA VAL A 117 14.96 9.85 16.21
C VAL A 117 16.09 9.88 15.18
N SER A 118 17.35 9.76 15.61
CA SER A 118 18.50 9.71 14.70
C SER A 118 18.49 8.45 13.82
N LEU A 119 18.11 7.29 14.36
CA LEU A 119 18.02 6.03 13.60
C LEU A 119 16.85 6.02 12.62
N LEU A 120 15.66 6.45 13.04
CA LEU A 120 14.51 6.60 12.14
C LEU A 120 14.82 7.58 11.01
N SER A 121 15.49 8.68 11.34
CA SER A 121 15.93 9.66 10.35
C SER A 121 17.00 9.08 9.42
N TRP A 122 17.97 8.33 9.95
CA TRP A 122 18.98 7.68 9.13
C TRP A 122 18.35 6.68 8.15
N ALA A 123 17.41 5.86 8.63
CA ALA A 123 16.64 4.95 7.78
C ALA A 123 15.89 5.71 6.68
N ALA A 124 15.20 6.80 7.01
CA ALA A 124 14.50 7.64 6.04
C ALA A 124 15.44 8.29 5.00
N ILE A 125 16.64 8.72 5.41
CA ILE A 125 17.64 9.33 4.53
C ILE A 125 18.24 8.29 3.59
N GLU A 126 18.64 7.13 4.11
CA GLU A 126 19.36 6.13 3.33
C GLU A 126 18.44 5.30 2.43
N TYR A 127 17.19 5.13 2.84
CA TYR A 127 16.20 4.27 2.18
C TYR A 127 14.96 5.06 1.74
N GLN A 128 15.13 6.34 1.40
CA GLN A 128 14.03 7.22 1.02
C GLN A 128 13.15 6.60 -0.09
N THR A 129 13.79 5.99 -1.09
CA THR A 129 13.10 5.34 -2.20
C THR A 129 12.30 4.12 -1.72
N GLU A 130 12.93 3.25 -0.94
CA GLU A 130 12.34 2.02 -0.42
C GLU A 130 11.15 2.32 0.50
N ILE A 131 11.28 3.27 1.43
CA ILE A 131 10.19 3.63 2.35
C ILE A 131 9.05 4.37 1.64
N SER A 132 9.36 5.13 0.59
CA SER A 132 8.33 5.73 -0.28
C SER A 132 7.58 4.65 -1.05
N SER A 133 8.30 3.65 -1.59
CA SER A 133 7.70 2.50 -2.27
C SER A 133 6.95 1.53 -1.36
N ALA A 134 7.14 1.65 -0.04
CA ALA A 134 6.37 0.92 0.97
C ALA A 134 5.23 1.77 1.56
N ASN A 135 5.10 3.05 1.14
CA ASN A 135 4.07 3.99 1.61
C ASN A 135 4.06 4.23 3.10
N GLN A 136 5.19 3.93 3.73
CA GLN A 136 5.41 4.19 5.13
C GLN A 136 6.13 5.52 5.34
N LEU A 137 6.57 6.23 4.30
CA LEU A 137 7.29 7.51 4.46
C LEU A 137 6.47 8.54 5.25
N GLY A 138 5.17 8.69 4.95
CA GLY A 138 4.31 9.62 5.70
C GLY A 138 4.20 9.28 7.19
N TYR A 139 4.00 7.99 7.49
CA TYR A 139 3.94 7.49 8.86
C TYR A 139 5.29 7.63 9.57
N LEU A 140 6.39 7.22 8.94
CA LEU A 140 7.74 7.37 9.48
C LEU A 140 8.09 8.84 9.73
N CYS A 141 7.76 9.74 8.80
CA CYS A 141 7.93 11.18 9.01
C CYS A 141 7.07 11.68 10.18
N SER A 142 5.85 11.18 10.36
CA SER A 142 5.06 11.50 11.55
C SER A 142 5.76 11.06 12.84
N GLU A 143 6.35 9.86 12.85
CA GLU A 143 7.08 9.37 14.03
C GLU A 143 8.37 10.16 14.30
N ILE A 144 9.14 10.49 13.26
CA ILE A 144 10.34 11.35 13.38
C ILE A 144 9.95 12.74 13.90
N ARG A 145 8.89 13.34 13.34
CA ARG A 145 8.40 14.66 13.75
C ARG A 145 8.01 14.65 15.23
N TRP A 146 7.29 13.63 15.69
CA TRP A 146 6.84 13.53 17.08
C TRP A 146 7.98 13.56 18.10
N GLY A 147 9.06 12.81 17.83
CA GLY A 147 10.25 12.81 18.69
C GLY A 147 11.08 14.10 18.55
N ALA A 148 11.25 14.60 17.32
CA ALA A 148 12.01 15.84 17.07
C ALA A 148 11.32 17.08 17.69
N ASP A 149 9.98 17.15 17.66
CA ASP A 149 9.21 18.21 18.31
C ASP A 149 9.43 18.21 19.83
N PHE A 150 9.51 17.04 20.45
CA PHE A 150 9.84 16.95 21.88
C PHE A 150 11.26 17.46 22.17
N ILE A 151 12.27 17.07 21.37
CA ILE A 151 13.64 17.56 21.53
C ILE A 151 13.71 19.09 21.36
N LEU A 152 12.95 19.65 20.40
CA LEU A 152 12.82 21.10 20.23
C LEU A 152 12.17 21.79 21.43
N HIS A 153 11.15 21.18 22.04
CA HIS A 153 10.53 21.67 23.26
C HIS A 153 11.46 21.59 24.46
N ALA A 154 12.27 20.54 24.54
CA ALA A 154 13.24 20.30 25.61
C ALA A 154 14.46 21.24 25.53
N HIS A 155 14.86 21.68 24.33
CA HIS A 155 15.91 22.68 24.15
C HIS A 155 15.37 24.10 24.33
N THR A 156 15.17 24.48 25.60
CA THR A 156 14.49 25.72 25.99
C THR A 156 15.36 26.97 25.88
N SER A 157 16.68 26.82 25.90
CA SER A 157 17.65 27.90 25.68
C SER A 157 18.96 27.32 25.11
N PRO A 158 19.86 28.14 24.54
CA PRO A 158 21.15 27.67 24.01
C PRO A 158 22.04 26.93 24.99
N THR A 159 21.75 26.94 26.30
CA THR A 159 22.52 26.26 27.34
C THR A 159 21.63 25.45 28.28
N THR A 160 20.45 25.03 27.84
CA THR A 160 19.53 24.24 28.68
C THR A 160 18.77 23.23 27.84
N LEU A 161 18.97 21.94 28.15
CA LEU A 161 18.24 20.83 27.56
C LEU A 161 17.61 20.00 28.68
N TYR A 162 16.30 19.80 28.64
CA TYR A 162 15.61 18.83 29.49
C TYR A 162 15.85 17.41 28.94
N THR A 163 16.36 16.52 29.77
CA THR A 163 16.80 15.18 29.34
C THR A 163 15.94 14.07 29.91
N GLN A 164 15.11 14.34 30.91
CA GLN A 164 14.16 13.37 31.44
C GLN A 164 12.91 14.04 32.03
N VAL A 165 11.76 13.41 31.82
CA VAL A 165 10.50 13.78 32.46
C VAL A 165 9.86 12.55 33.09
N GLY A 166 9.71 12.58 34.42
CA GLY A 166 9.30 11.46 35.25
C GLY A 166 10.43 10.97 36.15
N ASP A 167 10.09 10.56 37.38
CA ASP A 167 11.02 9.89 38.29
C ASP A 167 11.08 8.39 38.02
N GLY A 168 12.20 7.90 37.48
CA GLY A 168 12.35 6.50 37.09
C GLY A 168 12.14 5.51 38.24
N ASN A 169 12.64 5.82 39.43
CA ASN A 169 12.48 4.93 40.58
C ASN A 169 11.02 4.79 41.01
N SER A 170 10.28 5.91 41.09
CA SER A 170 8.86 5.89 41.42
C SER A 170 8.02 5.21 40.33
N ASP A 171 8.36 5.42 39.05
CA ASP A 171 7.69 4.76 37.93
C ASP A 171 7.89 3.24 37.94
N HIS A 172 9.10 2.76 38.26
CA HIS A 172 9.40 1.31 38.33
C HIS A 172 8.80 0.63 39.57
N GLN A 173 8.42 1.40 40.60
CA GLN A 173 7.64 0.90 41.73
C GLN A 173 6.14 0.85 41.43
N CYS A 174 5.74 1.25 40.21
CA CYS A 174 4.36 1.50 39.86
C CYS A 174 3.93 0.90 38.53
N TRP A 175 2.78 0.21 38.51
CA TRP A 175 2.23 -0.36 37.29
C TRP A 175 0.88 0.28 36.96
N GLU A 176 0.91 1.37 36.23
CA GLU A 176 -0.26 2.15 35.85
C GLU A 176 -0.23 2.48 34.35
N ARG A 177 -1.41 2.54 33.70
CA ARG A 177 -1.46 2.92 32.28
C ARG A 177 -1.13 4.41 32.13
N PRO A 178 -0.54 4.85 31.01
CA PRO A 178 -0.09 6.23 30.84
C PRO A 178 -1.16 7.29 31.12
N GLU A 179 -2.43 6.98 30.83
CA GLU A 179 -3.56 7.90 30.97
C GLU A 179 -4.00 8.09 32.43
N ASP A 180 -3.66 7.15 33.33
CA ASP A 180 -4.00 7.20 34.75
C ASP A 180 -2.86 7.71 35.63
N MET A 181 -1.68 7.92 35.03
CA MET A 181 -0.43 8.04 35.77
C MET A 181 -0.43 9.18 36.78
N ASP A 182 0.01 8.90 38.00
CA ASP A 182 0.14 9.89 39.08
C ASP A 182 1.52 9.91 39.77
N THR A 183 2.46 9.11 39.28
CA THR A 183 3.86 9.15 39.68
C THR A 183 4.50 10.54 39.47
N PRO A 184 5.51 10.93 40.29
CA PRO A 184 6.15 12.22 40.18
C PRO A 184 6.69 12.52 38.77
N ARG A 185 6.24 13.63 38.18
CA ARG A 185 6.70 14.14 36.87
C ARG A 185 7.96 15.01 37.00
N THR A 186 8.95 14.54 37.75
CA THR A 186 10.21 15.24 38.02
C THR A 186 10.92 15.60 36.71
N LEU A 187 11.50 16.80 36.65
CA LEU A 187 12.19 17.32 35.48
C LEU A 187 13.71 17.27 35.71
N TYR A 188 14.43 16.65 34.80
CA TYR A 188 15.89 16.63 34.79
C TYR A 188 16.40 17.39 33.57
N LYS A 189 17.48 18.15 33.77
CA LYS A 189 18.04 19.02 32.73
C LYS A 189 19.53 19.20 32.91
N ILE A 190 20.20 19.36 31.79
CA ILE A 190 21.62 19.67 31.72
C ILE A 190 21.81 21.16 31.46
N THR A 191 22.84 21.72 32.09
CA THR A 191 23.23 23.13 32.05
C THR A 191 24.76 23.24 32.03
N PRO A 192 25.36 24.44 31.89
CA PRO A 192 26.80 24.60 32.03
C PRO A 192 27.37 24.08 33.37
N ASP A 193 26.58 24.16 34.44
CA ASP A 193 26.98 23.74 35.79
C ASP A 193 26.73 22.24 36.06
N SER A 194 25.86 21.62 35.27
CA SER A 194 25.57 20.17 35.28
C SER A 194 25.58 19.65 33.84
N PRO A 195 26.78 19.44 33.26
CA PRO A 195 26.91 19.04 31.87
C PRO A 195 26.45 17.60 31.65
N GLY A 196 25.94 17.35 30.44
CA GLY A 196 25.64 16.01 29.93
C GLY A 196 25.86 15.99 28.43
N THR A 197 27.13 15.92 28.05
CA THR A 197 27.59 16.06 26.66
C THR A 197 26.96 15.02 25.75
N GLU A 198 26.80 13.79 26.23
CA GLU A 198 26.19 12.68 25.51
C GLU A 198 24.77 13.04 25.05
N ALA A 199 23.92 13.41 26.01
CA ALA A 199 22.52 13.75 25.73
C ALA A 199 22.39 14.99 24.82
N ALA A 200 23.22 16.03 25.02
CA ALA A 200 23.20 17.23 24.19
C ALA A 200 23.68 16.96 22.75
N ALA A 201 24.76 16.20 22.60
CA ALA A 201 25.32 15.87 21.29
C ALA A 201 24.42 14.90 20.53
N ASP A 202 23.83 13.90 21.18
CA ASP A 202 22.89 12.99 20.51
C ASP A 202 21.59 13.69 20.12
N ALA A 203 21.09 14.63 20.94
CA ALA A 203 19.99 15.51 20.55
C ALA A 203 20.35 16.37 19.34
N ALA A 204 21.59 16.88 19.26
CA ALA A 204 22.07 17.57 18.07
C ALA A 204 22.09 16.64 16.84
N ALA A 205 22.57 15.40 16.98
CA ALA A 205 22.58 14.40 15.91
C ALA A 205 21.16 14.10 15.40
N ALA A 206 20.21 13.86 16.31
CA ALA A 206 18.81 13.61 16.02
C ALA A 206 18.17 14.75 15.21
N LEU A 207 18.31 16.00 15.67
CA LEU A 207 17.77 17.17 14.97
C LEU A 207 18.47 17.42 13.63
N SER A 208 19.78 17.15 13.52
CA SER A 208 20.50 17.24 12.25
C SER A 208 20.00 16.22 11.24
N ALA A 209 19.91 14.94 11.62
CA ALA A 209 19.39 13.89 10.74
C ALA A 209 17.93 14.20 10.33
N ALA A 210 17.06 14.54 11.29
CA ALA A 210 15.68 14.91 11.01
C ALA A 210 15.59 16.13 10.07
N SER A 211 16.49 17.11 10.21
CA SER A 211 16.50 18.28 9.31
C SER A 211 16.71 17.88 7.85
N ILE A 212 17.52 16.86 7.57
CA ILE A 212 17.72 16.32 6.22
C ILE A 212 16.42 15.72 5.69
N VAL A 213 15.74 14.89 6.51
CA VAL A 213 14.45 14.27 6.16
C VAL A 213 13.39 15.32 5.83
N PHE A 214 13.27 16.38 6.63
CA PHE A 214 12.25 17.41 6.44
C PHE A 214 12.63 18.49 5.44
N LYS A 215 13.89 18.57 4.98
CA LYS A 215 14.31 19.59 4.00
C LYS A 215 13.42 19.64 2.75
N PRO A 216 13.06 18.50 2.12
CA PRO A 216 12.13 18.50 0.99
C PRO A 216 10.64 18.57 1.38
N ILE A 217 10.26 18.40 2.65
CA ILE A 217 8.86 18.29 3.11
C ILE A 217 8.37 19.62 3.71
N ASP A 218 9.19 20.23 4.56
CA ASP A 218 8.90 21.43 5.34
C ASP A 218 10.23 22.14 5.61
N SER A 219 10.63 22.99 4.68
CA SER A 219 11.93 23.67 4.69
C SER A 219 12.09 24.63 5.88
N ASN A 220 11.00 25.20 6.38
CA ASN A 220 11.00 26.05 7.56
C ASN A 220 11.25 25.23 8.82
N TYR A 221 10.55 24.10 8.97
CA TYR A 221 10.78 23.18 10.08
C TYR A 221 12.20 22.59 10.02
N SER A 222 12.65 22.16 8.84
CA SER A 222 14.03 21.71 8.61
C SER A 222 15.08 22.75 9.02
N SER A 223 14.88 24.01 8.63
CA SER A 223 15.78 25.11 9.01
C SER A 223 15.79 25.35 10.52
N ARG A 224 14.62 25.24 11.18
CA ARG A 224 14.51 25.31 12.64
C ARG A 224 15.26 24.17 13.31
N LEU A 225 15.05 22.92 12.87
CA LEU A 225 15.75 21.74 13.38
C LEU A 225 17.27 21.90 13.27
N LEU A 226 17.77 22.29 12.10
CA LEU A 226 19.20 22.48 11.87
C LEU A 226 19.78 23.61 12.73
N SER A 227 19.06 24.72 12.89
CA SER A 227 19.48 25.82 13.75
C SER A 227 19.62 25.38 15.22
N GLN A 228 18.62 24.66 15.74
CA GLN A 228 18.65 24.15 17.10
C GLN A 228 19.73 23.07 17.28
N SER A 229 19.94 22.21 16.28
CA SER A 229 21.03 21.23 16.27
C SER A 229 22.41 21.88 16.41
N LYS A 230 22.68 22.97 15.70
CA LYS A 230 23.95 23.72 15.82
C LYS A 230 24.15 24.26 17.23
N SER A 231 23.09 24.85 17.81
CA SER A 231 23.12 25.36 19.19
C SER A 231 23.38 24.25 20.21
N LEU A 232 22.73 23.10 20.07
CA LEU A 232 22.93 21.94 20.96
C LEU A 232 24.36 21.38 20.86
N PHE A 233 24.93 21.30 19.66
CA PHE A 233 26.30 20.86 19.49
C PHE A 233 27.31 21.84 20.10
N GLU A 234 27.11 23.15 19.90
CA GLU A 234 27.95 24.17 20.54
C GLU A 234 27.87 24.09 22.07
N PHE A 235 26.68 23.84 22.62
CA PHE A 235 26.49 23.61 24.05
C PHE A 235 27.22 22.35 24.54
N ALA A 236 27.03 21.22 23.86
CA ALA A 236 27.65 19.94 24.19
C ALA A 236 29.18 20.02 24.18
N ASP A 237 29.75 20.65 23.15
CA ASP A 237 31.18 20.72 22.95
C ASP A 237 31.86 21.75 23.87
N LYS A 238 31.18 22.87 24.16
CA LYS A 238 31.73 23.92 25.02
C LYS A 238 31.73 23.53 26.50
N TYR A 239 30.69 22.83 26.95
CA TYR A 239 30.51 22.43 28.35
C TYR A 239 30.58 20.90 28.47
N ARG A 240 31.80 20.36 28.29
CA ARG A 240 32.00 18.91 28.29
C ARG A 240 31.87 18.32 29.70
N GLY A 241 31.09 17.26 29.83
CA GLY A 241 30.99 16.45 31.04
C GLY A 241 29.94 15.36 30.90
N THR A 242 30.19 14.24 31.58
CA THR A 242 29.36 13.03 31.47
C THR A 242 27.99 13.21 32.09
N TYR A 243 26.96 12.77 31.34
CA TYR A 243 25.58 12.73 31.77
C TYR A 243 25.37 11.78 32.97
N LYS A 244 24.62 12.24 33.99
CA LYS A 244 24.41 11.51 35.26
C LYS A 244 22.95 11.33 35.66
N ASP A 245 22.04 12.12 35.09
CA ASP A 245 20.70 12.31 35.65
C ASP A 245 19.76 11.10 35.46
N SER A 246 20.03 10.21 34.49
CA SER A 246 19.22 9.01 34.24
C SER A 246 19.82 7.70 34.75
N CYS A 247 20.96 7.73 35.46
CA CYS A 247 21.49 6.53 36.11
C CYS A 247 20.62 6.09 37.31
N PRO A 248 20.39 4.78 37.53
CA PRO A 248 21.03 3.62 36.88
C PRO A 248 20.36 3.13 35.59
N PHE A 249 19.29 3.79 35.12
CA PHE A 249 18.52 3.34 33.94
C PHE A 249 19.29 3.54 32.62
N TYR A 250 19.80 4.75 32.41
CA TYR A 250 20.60 5.13 31.24
C TYR A 250 21.89 5.80 31.71
N CYS A 251 22.96 5.00 31.83
CA CYS A 251 24.30 5.45 32.21
C CYS A 251 25.24 5.49 31.02
N SER A 252 26.14 6.48 31.01
CA SER A 252 27.24 6.52 30.06
C SER A 252 28.32 5.50 30.45
N PHE A 253 28.63 4.58 29.54
CA PHE A 253 29.75 3.63 29.68
C PHE A 253 30.83 3.83 28.60
N SER A 254 30.48 4.35 27.43
CA SER A 254 31.41 4.65 26.33
C SER A 254 32.11 6.01 26.44
N GLY A 255 31.60 6.92 27.28
CA GLY A 255 32.03 8.32 27.34
C GLY A 255 31.11 9.22 26.51
N TYR A 256 31.62 10.37 26.08
CA TYR A 256 30.87 11.35 25.24
C TYR A 256 31.51 11.61 23.88
N GLN A 257 32.69 11.02 23.65
CA GLN A 257 33.48 11.28 22.45
C GLN A 257 32.76 10.75 21.20
N ASP A 258 32.08 9.62 21.32
CA ASP A 258 31.28 9.01 20.28
C ASP A 258 30.02 9.82 19.94
N GLU A 259 29.28 10.37 20.91
CA GLU A 259 28.17 11.29 20.62
C GLU A 259 28.66 12.58 19.94
N LEU A 260 29.78 13.15 20.38
CA LEU A 260 30.34 14.34 19.72
C LEU A 260 30.75 14.06 18.27
N LEU A 261 31.36 12.90 18.00
CA LEU A 261 31.68 12.48 16.63
C LEU A 261 30.41 12.21 15.81
N TRP A 262 29.40 11.56 16.40
CA TRP A 262 28.11 11.28 15.79
C TRP A 262 27.38 12.58 15.39
N ALA A 263 27.29 13.53 16.32
CA ALA A 263 26.67 14.83 16.11
C ALA A 263 27.39 15.65 15.04
N ALA A 264 28.72 15.76 15.12
CA ALA A 264 29.52 16.47 14.13
C ALA A 264 29.37 15.84 12.73
N THR A 265 29.30 14.51 12.65
CA THR A 265 29.08 13.80 11.39
C THR A 265 27.72 14.15 10.79
N TRP A 266 26.63 14.11 11.57
CA TRP A 266 25.32 14.50 11.08
C TRP A 266 25.20 15.98 10.73
N LEU A 267 25.82 16.86 11.52
CA LEU A 267 25.88 18.30 11.22
C LEU A 267 26.62 18.58 9.92
N TYR A 268 27.72 17.88 9.67
CA TYR A 268 28.42 17.95 8.38
C TYR A 268 27.48 17.56 7.23
N LYS A 269 26.79 16.41 7.36
CA LYS A 269 25.86 15.94 6.32
C LYS A 269 24.65 16.85 6.12
N ALA A 270 24.12 17.45 7.19
CA ALA A 270 22.93 18.29 7.13
C ALA A 270 23.22 19.71 6.61
N SER A 271 24.37 20.29 7.01
CA SER A 271 24.72 21.67 6.69
C SER A 271 25.64 21.84 5.49
N GLY A 272 26.45 20.82 5.16
CA GLY A 272 27.56 20.93 4.22
C GLY A 272 28.73 21.80 4.72
N ASP A 273 28.72 22.22 5.99
CA ASP A 273 29.76 23.08 6.57
C ASP A 273 30.99 22.24 6.95
N ASN A 274 32.10 22.49 6.25
CA ASN A 274 33.36 21.76 6.46
C ASN A 274 33.92 21.91 7.87
N LYS A 275 33.51 22.90 8.67
CA LYS A 275 34.00 23.01 10.06
C LYS A 275 33.71 21.76 10.88
N TYR A 276 32.61 21.06 10.61
CA TYR A 276 32.25 19.82 11.31
C TYR A 276 33.07 18.63 10.82
N LEU A 277 33.39 18.55 9.54
CA LEU A 277 34.35 17.56 9.03
C LEU A 277 35.76 17.81 9.58
N THR A 278 36.18 19.07 9.69
CA THR A 278 37.43 19.46 10.37
C THR A 278 37.39 19.03 11.83
N TYR A 279 36.27 19.24 12.54
CA TYR A 279 36.11 18.77 13.91
C TYR A 279 36.29 17.25 14.03
N VAL A 280 35.62 16.47 13.17
CA VAL A 280 35.74 15.00 13.14
C VAL A 280 37.19 14.57 12.86
N THR A 281 37.84 15.18 11.87
CA THR A 281 39.21 14.82 11.48
C THR A 281 40.26 15.29 12.49
N SER A 282 40.09 16.44 13.14
CA SER A 282 40.97 16.87 14.25
C SER A 282 40.83 15.96 15.47
N ASN A 283 39.66 15.35 15.67
CA ASN A 283 39.37 14.44 16.78
C ASN A 283 39.34 12.96 16.37
N HIS A 284 39.93 12.58 15.23
CA HIS A 284 39.92 11.20 14.73
C HIS A 284 40.50 10.18 15.74
N GLY A 285 41.44 10.62 16.60
CA GLY A 285 42.03 9.80 17.65
C GLY A 285 41.03 9.33 18.72
N TRP A 286 39.83 9.91 18.79
CA TRP A 286 38.76 9.44 19.67
C TRP A 286 38.05 8.20 19.17
N SER A 287 38.06 7.94 17.85
CA SER A 287 37.43 6.74 17.28
C SER A 287 38.13 5.47 17.76
N GLN A 288 37.38 4.43 18.05
CA GLN A 288 37.90 3.15 18.56
C GLN A 288 37.25 1.97 17.83
N ALA A 289 37.97 0.86 17.73
CA ALA A 289 37.37 -0.41 17.30
C ALA A 289 36.41 -0.89 18.38
N VAL A 290 35.17 -1.16 17.99
CA VAL A 290 34.08 -1.58 18.89
C VAL A 290 33.40 -2.84 18.34
N SER A 291 32.63 -3.51 19.19
CA SER A 291 31.85 -4.70 18.84
C SER A 291 30.35 -4.55 19.14
N GLU A 292 29.90 -3.32 19.47
CA GLU A 292 28.50 -2.99 19.69
C GLU A 292 28.16 -1.60 19.11
N PHE A 293 26.87 -1.40 18.81
CA PHE A 293 26.27 -0.12 18.45
C PHE A 293 24.98 0.05 19.25
N SER A 294 24.81 1.13 19.99
CA SER A 294 23.68 1.28 20.91
C SER A 294 23.36 2.75 21.22
N TRP A 295 22.32 2.95 22.03
CA TRP A 295 21.98 4.27 22.58
C TRP A 295 23.08 4.85 23.47
N ASP A 296 24.05 4.04 23.91
CA ASP A 296 25.26 4.49 24.63
C ASP A 296 26.44 4.60 23.65
N ASN A 297 26.74 3.57 22.86
CA ASN A 297 27.91 3.58 21.98
C ASN A 297 27.59 3.95 20.52
N LYS A 298 28.04 5.12 20.04
CA LYS A 298 27.80 5.62 18.66
C LYS A 298 28.92 5.34 17.66
N PHE A 299 30.05 4.78 18.09
CA PHE A 299 31.25 4.67 17.25
C PHE A 299 30.96 3.97 15.91
N ALA A 300 30.36 2.78 15.92
CA ALA A 300 30.09 2.02 14.70
C ALA A 300 29.17 2.78 13.73
N GLY A 301 28.18 3.51 14.25
CA GLY A 301 27.29 4.36 13.44
C GLY A 301 28.04 5.51 12.76
N ALA A 302 28.81 6.29 13.53
CA ALA A 302 29.61 7.39 13.01
C ALA A 302 30.67 6.89 12.02
N GLN A 303 31.35 5.79 12.33
CA GLN A 303 32.35 5.17 11.46
C GLN A 303 31.75 4.70 10.14
N THR A 304 30.53 4.16 10.14
CA THR A 304 29.83 3.76 8.91
C THR A 304 29.57 4.96 8.00
N LEU A 305 29.04 6.06 8.55
CA LEU A 305 28.81 7.30 7.80
C LEU A 305 30.13 7.88 7.25
N LEU A 306 31.18 7.92 8.05
CA LEU A 306 32.48 8.48 7.66
C LEU A 306 33.26 7.58 6.70
N ALA A 307 33.09 6.26 6.78
CA ALA A 307 33.65 5.33 5.81
C ALA A 307 33.04 5.57 4.41
N LYS A 308 31.74 5.89 4.33
CA LYS A 308 31.09 6.30 3.06
C LYS A 308 31.78 7.53 2.46
N GLU A 309 32.10 8.53 3.27
CA GLU A 309 32.86 9.73 2.83
C GLU A 309 34.32 9.40 2.44
N PHE A 310 34.98 8.48 3.15
CA PHE A 310 36.33 8.00 2.80
C PHE A 310 36.38 7.39 1.41
N TYR A 311 35.42 6.52 1.08
CA TYR A 311 35.31 5.94 -0.25
C TYR A 311 34.92 6.99 -1.29
N GLY A 312 34.17 8.02 -0.92
CA GLY A 312 33.87 9.21 -1.72
C GLY A 312 35.06 10.16 -1.98
N GLY A 313 36.24 9.90 -1.40
CA GLY A 313 37.48 10.64 -1.68
C GLY A 313 38.12 11.33 -0.48
N GLN A 314 37.45 11.38 0.68
CA GLN A 314 37.98 11.99 1.89
C GLN A 314 39.01 11.08 2.59
N LYS A 315 40.21 10.93 2.01
CA LYS A 315 41.22 9.96 2.48
C LYS A 315 41.73 10.18 3.91
N GLY A 316 41.55 11.38 4.46
CA GLY A 316 41.80 11.68 5.88
C GLY A 316 40.92 10.90 6.86
N LEU A 317 39.90 10.17 6.37
CA LEU A 317 38.97 9.36 7.18
C LEU A 317 39.34 7.87 7.24
N SER A 318 40.57 7.50 6.86
CA SER A 318 41.04 6.09 6.81
C SER A 318 40.91 5.35 8.13
N LYS A 319 41.07 6.04 9.27
CA LYS A 319 40.88 5.48 10.60
C LYS A 319 39.45 4.98 10.81
N PHE A 320 38.44 5.80 10.49
CA PHE A 320 37.03 5.43 10.65
C PHE A 320 36.67 4.23 9.77
N LYS A 321 37.20 4.19 8.54
CA LYS A 321 37.09 3.02 7.65
C LYS A 321 37.68 1.75 8.30
N THR A 322 38.84 1.85 8.93
CA THR A 322 39.50 0.71 9.59
C THR A 322 38.74 0.24 10.82
N ASP A 323 38.18 1.17 11.59
CA ASP A 323 37.44 0.87 12.80
C ASP A 323 36.09 0.16 12.48
N ILE A 324 35.36 0.59 11.44
CA ILE A 324 34.12 -0.12 11.03
C ILE A 324 34.39 -1.51 10.46
N GLU A 325 35.52 -1.73 9.78
CA GLU A 325 35.93 -3.08 9.38
C GLU A 325 36.24 -3.96 10.58
N SER A 326 36.82 -3.38 11.63
CA SER A 326 37.07 -4.10 12.89
C SER A 326 35.75 -4.50 13.56
N PHE A 327 34.72 -3.65 13.50
CA PHE A 327 33.36 -3.98 13.97
C PHE A 327 32.76 -5.15 13.18
N VAL A 328 32.86 -5.15 11.84
CA VAL A 328 32.44 -6.30 11.01
C VAL A 328 33.18 -7.57 11.43
N CYS A 329 34.51 -7.49 11.57
CA CYS A 329 35.32 -8.64 11.97
C CYS A 329 35.00 -9.14 13.39
N ALA A 330 34.52 -8.29 14.28
CA ALA A 330 34.12 -8.68 15.63
C ALA A 330 32.79 -9.47 15.65
N LEU A 331 31.92 -9.26 14.67
CA LEU A 331 30.58 -9.86 14.60
C LEU A 331 30.48 -11.07 13.66
N MET A 332 31.26 -11.10 12.57
CA MET A 332 31.11 -12.12 11.54
C MET A 332 31.61 -13.50 12.01
N PRO A 333 30.76 -14.56 11.95
CA PRO A 333 31.17 -15.91 12.32
C PRO A 333 32.34 -16.42 11.47
N GLY A 334 33.32 -17.07 12.12
CA GLY A 334 34.52 -17.58 11.46
C GLY A 334 35.65 -16.56 11.29
N SER A 335 35.46 -15.31 11.69
CA SER A 335 36.52 -14.32 11.80
C SER A 335 37.57 -14.72 12.83
N SER A 336 38.86 -14.52 12.52
CA SER A 336 39.95 -14.69 13.51
C SER A 336 39.90 -13.66 14.65
N TYR A 337 39.08 -12.62 14.50
CA TYR A 337 38.89 -11.54 15.45
C TYR A 337 37.48 -11.50 16.05
N VAL A 338 36.69 -12.57 15.88
CA VAL A 338 35.31 -12.63 16.41
C VAL A 338 35.33 -12.40 17.92
N GLN A 339 34.55 -11.42 18.37
CA GLN A 339 34.39 -11.10 19.80
C GLN A 339 33.00 -11.50 20.30
N ILE A 340 32.00 -11.42 19.42
CA ILE A 340 30.60 -11.72 19.73
C ILE A 340 30.26 -13.12 19.23
N LYS A 341 29.67 -13.94 20.11
CA LYS A 341 29.23 -15.29 19.76
C LYS A 341 27.81 -15.27 19.21
N THR A 342 27.44 -16.34 18.52
CA THR A 342 26.05 -16.62 18.20
C THR A 342 25.47 -17.67 19.15
N THR A 343 24.18 -17.58 19.44
CA THR A 343 23.42 -18.67 20.08
C THR A 343 23.44 -19.95 19.21
N PRO A 344 23.06 -21.13 19.74
CA PRO A 344 22.90 -22.34 18.93
C PRO A 344 22.03 -22.15 17.68
N GLY A 345 21.00 -21.31 17.76
CA GLY A 345 20.09 -20.94 16.68
C GLY A 345 20.63 -19.87 15.71
N GLY A 346 21.82 -19.32 15.96
CA GLY A 346 22.50 -18.40 15.04
C GLY A 346 22.25 -16.90 15.28
N LEU A 347 21.64 -16.52 16.41
CA LEU A 347 21.42 -15.12 16.80
C LEU A 347 22.69 -14.53 17.41
N LEU A 348 23.09 -13.31 17.03
CA LEU A 348 24.13 -12.55 17.72
C LEU A 348 23.79 -12.39 19.21
N TYR A 349 24.74 -12.73 20.09
CA TYR A 349 24.54 -12.63 21.54
C TYR A 349 25.60 -11.71 22.15
N ILE A 350 25.23 -10.45 22.38
CA ILE A 350 26.14 -9.35 22.73
C ILE A 350 26.14 -9.10 24.23
N ARG A 351 24.96 -9.03 24.86
CA ARG A 351 24.82 -8.89 26.32
C ARG A 351 23.67 -9.73 26.84
N ASP A 352 23.79 -10.13 28.11
CA ASP A 352 22.66 -10.66 28.87
C ASP A 352 21.64 -9.54 29.10
N SER A 353 20.34 -9.85 28.99
CA SER A 353 19.22 -8.90 29.04
C SER A 353 19.10 -7.99 27.81
N SER A 354 17.88 -7.95 27.25
CA SER A 354 17.44 -7.12 26.14
C SER A 354 18.38 -7.20 24.92
N ASN A 355 18.89 -8.40 24.64
CA ASN A 355 19.93 -8.64 23.63
C ASN A 355 19.52 -8.17 22.23
N LEU A 356 18.24 -8.29 21.86
CA LEU A 356 17.75 -7.88 20.54
C LEU A 356 17.94 -6.38 20.24
N GLN A 357 18.11 -5.53 21.26
CA GLN A 357 18.45 -4.13 21.01
C GLN A 357 19.79 -3.99 20.27
N TYR A 358 20.78 -4.81 20.63
CA TYR A 358 22.10 -4.82 20.01
C TYR A 358 22.09 -5.58 18.69
N VAL A 359 21.24 -6.61 18.56
CA VAL A 359 21.09 -7.36 17.31
C VAL A 359 20.51 -6.48 16.22
N THR A 360 19.42 -5.76 16.51
CA THR A 360 18.74 -4.88 15.54
C THR A 360 19.66 -3.74 15.07
N SER A 361 20.35 -3.07 15.99
CA SER A 361 21.30 -1.99 15.70
C SER A 361 22.52 -2.49 14.93
N SER A 362 23.11 -3.62 15.32
CA SER A 362 24.24 -4.24 14.60
C SER A 362 23.82 -4.68 13.21
N SER A 363 22.63 -5.28 13.06
CA SER A 363 22.10 -5.69 11.76
C SER A 363 21.94 -4.48 10.84
N MET A 364 21.39 -3.37 11.34
CA MET A 364 21.27 -2.12 10.59
C MET A 364 22.64 -1.61 10.13
N VAL A 365 23.66 -1.58 11.01
CA VAL A 365 25.02 -1.14 10.66
C VAL A 365 25.67 -2.07 9.64
N LEU A 366 25.58 -3.38 9.81
CA LEU A 366 26.11 -4.37 8.85
C LEU A 366 25.45 -4.21 7.48
N PHE A 367 24.14 -3.97 7.45
CA PHE A 367 23.40 -3.66 6.24
C PHE A 367 23.92 -2.40 5.54
N LEU A 368 24.02 -1.29 6.28
CA LEU A 368 24.49 0.00 5.77
C LEU A 368 25.95 -0.05 5.28
N TYR A 369 26.81 -0.76 6.01
CA TYR A 369 28.20 -0.91 5.62
C TYR A 369 28.35 -1.84 4.42
N SER A 370 27.59 -2.95 4.35
CA SER A 370 27.55 -3.79 3.14
C SER A 370 27.09 -3.01 1.90
N LYS A 371 26.11 -2.08 2.06
CA LYS A 371 25.68 -1.17 1.00
C LYS A 371 26.82 -0.23 0.60
N THR A 372 27.54 0.31 1.57
CA THR A 372 28.70 1.19 1.36
C THR A 372 29.83 0.49 0.59
N LEU A 373 30.20 -0.74 0.98
CA LEU A 373 31.21 -1.54 0.28
C LEU A 373 30.81 -1.84 -1.17
N ASN A 374 29.55 -2.23 -1.39
CA ASN A 374 29.02 -2.47 -2.74
C ASN A 374 29.05 -1.20 -3.60
N ALA A 375 28.62 -0.06 -3.05
CA ALA A 375 28.63 1.23 -3.75
C ALA A 375 30.04 1.73 -4.08
N ALA A 376 31.03 1.37 -3.26
CA ALA A 376 32.43 1.72 -3.43
C ALA A 376 33.24 0.69 -4.26
N HIS A 377 32.60 -0.39 -4.74
CA HIS A 377 33.26 -1.51 -5.43
C HIS A 377 34.44 -2.12 -4.66
N ILE A 378 34.31 -2.20 -3.33
CA ILE A 378 35.27 -2.87 -2.47
C ILE A 378 34.86 -4.33 -2.33
N GLY A 379 35.78 -5.25 -2.66
CA GLY A 379 35.50 -6.69 -2.64
C GLY A 379 35.16 -7.19 -1.23
N ASP A 380 36.19 -7.29 -0.38
CA ASP A 380 36.07 -7.98 0.90
C ASP A 380 36.65 -7.17 2.06
N VAL A 381 36.03 -7.32 3.23
CA VAL A 381 36.62 -6.94 4.51
C VAL A 381 37.56 -8.07 4.94
N GLN A 382 38.83 -7.73 5.17
CA GLN A 382 39.83 -8.71 5.61
C GLN A 382 39.81 -8.84 7.15
N CYS A 383 39.50 -10.04 7.62
CA CYS A 383 39.47 -10.41 9.03
C CYS A 383 40.49 -11.52 9.30
N GLY A 384 41.77 -11.15 9.31
CA GLY A 384 42.88 -12.07 9.53
C GLY A 384 43.19 -12.83 8.23
N SER A 385 43.08 -14.16 8.28
CA SER A 385 43.19 -15.03 7.09
C SER A 385 41.87 -15.23 6.36
N VAL A 386 40.76 -14.70 6.88
CA VAL A 386 39.41 -14.84 6.31
C VAL A 386 38.98 -13.51 5.70
N HIS A 387 38.23 -13.59 4.61
CA HIS A 387 37.68 -12.44 3.90
C HIS A 387 36.16 -12.54 3.90
N PHE A 388 35.47 -11.44 4.20
CA PHE A 388 34.02 -11.34 4.13
C PHE A 388 33.61 -10.35 3.06
N SER A 389 32.98 -10.86 2.01
CA SER A 389 32.37 -10.05 0.97
C SER A 389 31.17 -9.26 1.49
N ALA A 390 30.83 -8.17 0.80
CA ALA A 390 29.63 -7.39 1.12
C ALA A 390 28.34 -8.23 1.08
N SER A 391 28.26 -9.25 0.23
CA SER A 391 27.10 -10.16 0.17
C SER A 391 27.01 -11.06 1.40
N GLN A 392 28.14 -11.58 1.91
CA GLN A 392 28.18 -12.38 3.14
C GLN A 392 27.78 -11.55 4.36
N ILE A 393 28.29 -10.31 4.48
CA ILE A 393 27.91 -9.38 5.55
C ILE A 393 26.40 -9.12 5.52
N ARG A 394 25.86 -8.84 4.33
CA ARG A 394 24.42 -8.61 4.14
C ARG A 394 23.58 -9.85 4.46
N ALA A 395 24.03 -11.04 4.04
CA ALA A 395 23.32 -12.30 4.30
C ALA A 395 23.26 -12.60 5.79
N PHE A 396 24.35 -12.35 6.52
CA PHE A 396 24.38 -12.48 7.98
C PHE A 396 23.45 -11.49 8.67
N ALA A 397 23.46 -10.20 8.27
CA ALA A 397 22.51 -9.21 8.79
C ALA A 397 21.04 -9.62 8.53
N LYS A 398 20.75 -10.18 7.36
CA LYS A 398 19.42 -10.73 7.03
C LYS A 398 19.04 -11.91 7.92
N SER A 399 19.97 -12.83 8.20
CA SER A 399 19.66 -13.98 9.07
C SER A 399 19.27 -13.55 10.48
N GLN A 400 19.81 -12.43 10.98
CA GLN A 400 19.41 -11.87 12.27
C GLN A 400 17.97 -11.33 12.23
N VAL A 401 17.57 -10.63 11.15
CA VAL A 401 16.19 -10.18 10.94
C VAL A 401 15.24 -11.37 10.82
N ASP A 402 15.61 -12.38 10.03
CA ASP A 402 14.81 -13.59 9.86
C ASP A 402 14.64 -14.34 11.18
N TYR A 403 15.69 -14.38 12.01
CA TYR A 403 15.62 -14.95 13.35
C TYR A 403 14.59 -14.21 14.21
N ILE A 404 14.59 -12.86 14.19
CA ILE A 404 13.62 -12.05 14.92
C ILE A 404 12.18 -12.34 14.46
N LEU A 405 11.97 -12.60 13.17
CA LEU A 405 10.63 -12.80 12.59
C LEU A 405 10.12 -14.25 12.67
N GLY A 406 10.93 -15.21 13.13
CA GLY A 406 10.48 -16.57 13.40
C GLY A 406 11.38 -17.69 12.89
N ASN A 407 12.47 -17.37 12.16
CA ASN A 407 13.45 -18.37 11.75
C ASN A 407 14.45 -18.67 12.88
N ASN A 408 13.91 -19.19 13.98
CA ASN A 408 14.63 -19.51 15.19
C ASN A 408 14.19 -20.89 15.74
N PRO A 409 14.90 -21.46 16.71
CA PRO A 409 14.56 -22.76 17.30
C PRO A 409 13.14 -22.84 17.89
N MET A 410 12.61 -21.71 18.36
CA MET A 410 11.26 -21.64 18.95
C MET A 410 10.13 -21.48 17.93
N LYS A 411 10.46 -21.26 16.64
CA LYS A 411 9.52 -20.96 15.55
C LYS A 411 8.54 -19.84 15.94
N MET A 412 9.06 -18.81 16.59
CA MET A 412 8.29 -17.72 17.18
C MET A 412 8.83 -16.38 16.70
N SER A 413 7.96 -15.50 16.21
CA SER A 413 8.33 -14.10 15.99
C SER A 413 8.52 -13.43 17.34
N TYR A 414 9.63 -12.71 17.53
CA TYR A 414 9.84 -11.83 18.70
C TYR A 414 9.23 -10.43 18.48
N MET A 415 8.52 -10.23 17.37
CA MET A 415 7.68 -9.06 17.12
C MET A 415 6.21 -9.38 17.42
N ALA A 416 5.63 -8.68 18.41
CA ALA A 416 4.23 -8.85 18.79
C ALA A 416 3.28 -8.53 17.63
N GLY A 417 2.35 -9.45 17.36
CA GLY A 417 1.37 -9.33 16.27
C GLY A 417 1.89 -9.68 14.88
N PHE A 418 3.11 -10.22 14.74
CA PHE A 418 3.65 -10.70 13.47
C PHE A 418 3.78 -12.23 13.45
N GLY A 419 3.30 -12.88 12.38
CA GLY A 419 3.27 -14.34 12.24
C GLY A 419 2.21 -15.05 13.11
N CYS A 420 2.14 -16.39 13.04
CA CYS A 420 1.16 -17.19 13.82
C CYS A 420 1.55 -17.36 15.31
N LYS A 421 2.81 -17.14 15.70
CA LYS A 421 3.31 -17.32 17.09
C LYS A 421 4.21 -16.14 17.48
N TYR A 422 3.78 -15.37 18.48
CA TYR A 422 4.46 -14.16 18.97
C TYR A 422 4.18 -13.92 20.48
N PRO A 423 4.96 -13.06 21.17
CA PRO A 423 4.75 -12.74 22.58
C PRO A 423 3.37 -12.14 22.86
N LEU A 424 2.69 -12.70 23.85
CA LEU A 424 1.39 -12.26 24.33
C LEU A 424 1.49 -11.47 25.65
N GLN A 425 2.59 -11.59 26.39
CA GLN A 425 2.81 -10.97 27.70
C GLN A 425 3.96 -9.97 27.70
N VAL A 426 4.01 -9.10 26.68
CA VAL A 426 5.01 -8.01 26.57
C VAL A 426 5.03 -7.13 27.83
N HIS A 427 6.22 -6.83 28.37
CA HIS A 427 6.43 -5.90 29.49
C HIS A 427 6.13 -4.45 29.06
N HIS A 428 4.86 -4.09 29.06
CA HIS A 428 4.42 -2.74 28.66
C HIS A 428 3.13 -2.36 29.40
N ARG A 429 3.17 -1.27 30.19
CA ARG A 429 2.06 -0.84 31.07
C ARG A 429 0.77 -0.56 30.30
N GLY A 430 0.84 0.22 29.22
CA GLY A 430 -0.32 0.50 28.38
C GLY A 430 -0.89 -0.71 27.63
N ALA A 431 -0.08 -1.75 27.40
CA ALA A 431 -0.52 -2.96 26.70
C ALA A 431 -1.19 -3.95 27.66
N SER A 432 -0.60 -4.08 28.87
CA SER A 432 -1.01 -5.03 29.92
C SER A 432 -2.25 -4.60 30.71
N ILE A 433 -2.62 -3.33 30.68
CA ILE A 433 -3.80 -2.79 31.39
C ILE A 433 -4.91 -2.47 30.37
N PRO A 434 -6.19 -2.82 30.63
CA PRO A 434 -7.28 -2.48 29.73
C PRO A 434 -7.33 -0.99 29.39
N SER A 435 -7.59 -0.69 28.11
CA SER A 435 -7.69 0.69 27.61
C SER A 435 -8.62 1.54 28.46
N ILE A 436 -8.27 2.81 28.69
CA ILE A 436 -9.14 3.79 29.36
C ILE A 436 -10.51 3.94 28.69
N LYS A 437 -10.61 3.63 27.39
CA LYS A 437 -11.89 3.64 26.66
C LYS A 437 -12.78 2.46 27.03
N ALA A 438 -12.19 1.30 27.28
CA ALA A 438 -12.90 0.08 27.65
C ALA A 438 -13.15 0.00 29.17
N HIS A 439 -12.23 0.52 29.96
CA HIS A 439 -12.30 0.56 31.42
C HIS A 439 -11.98 1.97 31.95
N PRO A 440 -12.96 2.90 31.95
CA PRO A 440 -12.72 4.32 32.28
C PRO A 440 -12.36 4.59 33.73
N ALA A 441 -12.63 3.66 34.64
CA ALA A 441 -12.21 3.80 36.03
C ALA A 441 -10.67 3.75 36.11
N LYS A 442 -10.12 4.62 36.95
CA LYS A 442 -8.67 4.72 37.20
C LYS A 442 -8.15 3.38 37.74
N VAL A 443 -7.07 2.90 37.15
CA VAL A 443 -6.27 1.79 37.65
C VAL A 443 -5.10 2.38 38.41
N GLY A 444 -5.13 2.28 39.73
CA GLY A 444 -4.05 2.79 40.58
C GLY A 444 -2.83 1.88 40.55
N CYS A 445 -1.70 2.45 40.97
CA CYS A 445 -0.39 1.81 41.09
C CYS A 445 -0.39 0.36 41.61
N ASN A 446 -0.95 0.14 42.80
CA ASN A 446 -0.99 -1.18 43.45
C ASN A 446 -1.99 -2.12 42.78
N ASP A 447 -3.10 -1.59 42.26
CA ASP A 447 -4.11 -2.38 41.56
C ASP A 447 -3.52 -2.90 40.25
N GLY A 448 -2.83 -2.04 39.50
CA GLY A 448 -2.20 -2.48 38.27
C GLY A 448 -1.04 -3.46 38.50
N GLN A 449 -0.29 -3.30 39.59
CA GLN A 449 0.74 -4.25 39.97
C GLN A 449 0.14 -5.62 40.32
N SER A 450 -0.87 -5.65 41.19
CA SER A 450 -1.45 -6.90 41.69
C SER A 450 -2.36 -7.62 40.69
N ILE A 451 -3.09 -6.87 39.86
CA ILE A 451 -4.09 -7.42 38.93
C ILE A 451 -3.50 -7.68 37.54
N TYR A 452 -2.69 -6.77 37.01
CA TYR A 452 -2.27 -6.81 35.61
C TYR A 452 -0.81 -7.21 35.43
N TYR A 453 0.13 -6.64 36.20
CA TYR A 453 1.54 -7.01 36.09
C TYR A 453 1.77 -8.49 36.42
N SER A 454 1.28 -8.93 37.59
CA SER A 454 1.41 -10.33 38.06
C SER A 454 0.47 -11.33 37.37
N SER A 455 -0.35 -10.89 36.41
CA SER A 455 -1.28 -11.76 35.69
C SER A 455 -0.54 -12.66 34.70
N SER A 456 -0.93 -13.94 34.63
CA SER A 456 -0.49 -14.85 33.57
C SER A 456 -1.30 -14.73 32.28
N ASN A 457 -2.29 -13.83 32.24
CA ASN A 457 -3.10 -13.63 31.03
C ASN A 457 -2.32 -12.84 29.98
N PRO A 458 -2.61 -13.07 28.68
CA PRO A 458 -2.20 -12.17 27.61
C PRO A 458 -2.51 -10.71 27.91
N ASN A 459 -1.71 -9.80 27.36
CA ASN A 459 -1.98 -8.38 27.38
C ASN A 459 -3.35 -8.09 26.72
N PRO A 460 -4.25 -7.32 27.38
CA PRO A 460 -5.56 -6.98 26.81
C PRO A 460 -5.45 -6.12 25.55
N ASN A 461 -4.34 -5.40 25.36
CA ASN A 461 -4.06 -4.70 24.12
C ASN A 461 -2.77 -5.25 23.49
N THR A 462 -2.88 -5.83 22.29
CA THR A 462 -1.70 -6.23 21.53
C THR A 462 -0.92 -4.98 21.09
N HIS A 463 0.32 -4.85 21.55
CA HIS A 463 1.23 -3.80 21.09
C HIS A 463 1.87 -4.20 19.77
N VAL A 464 1.07 -4.10 18.69
CA VAL A 464 1.47 -4.54 17.35
C VAL A 464 2.79 -3.88 16.95
N GLY A 465 3.73 -4.71 16.50
CA GLY A 465 5.07 -4.29 16.07
C GLY A 465 6.12 -4.19 17.17
N ALA A 466 5.76 -4.35 18.45
CA ALA A 466 6.73 -4.31 19.55
C ALA A 466 7.73 -5.48 19.44
N ILE A 467 9.02 -5.16 19.35
CA ILE A 467 10.10 -6.16 19.39
C ILE A 467 10.55 -6.29 20.84
N VAL A 468 10.43 -7.48 21.40
CA VAL A 468 10.83 -7.75 22.79
C VAL A 468 12.35 -7.90 22.90
N GLY A 469 12.88 -7.90 24.13
CA GLY A 469 14.31 -8.13 24.41
C GLY A 469 14.89 -9.43 23.83
N GLY A 470 14.06 -10.45 23.61
CA GLY A 470 14.37 -11.68 22.88
C GLY A 470 14.88 -12.83 23.75
N PRO A 471 15.43 -13.90 23.17
CA PRO A 471 15.81 -15.10 23.91
C PRO A 471 17.14 -14.97 24.66
N ASP A 472 17.39 -15.92 25.57
CA ASP A 472 18.66 -16.12 26.25
C ASP A 472 19.76 -16.68 25.31
N SER A 473 20.96 -16.90 25.85
CA SER A 473 22.12 -17.41 25.09
C SER A 473 21.92 -18.80 24.48
N ASN A 474 20.87 -19.52 24.87
CA ASN A 474 20.55 -20.88 24.45
C ASN A 474 19.26 -20.92 23.60
N ASP A 475 18.82 -19.77 23.06
CA ASP A 475 17.60 -19.64 22.26
C ASP A 475 16.30 -19.89 23.03
N HIS A 476 16.31 -19.86 24.38
CA HIS A 476 15.09 -19.97 25.17
C HIS A 476 14.49 -18.59 25.41
N PHE A 477 13.18 -18.47 25.21
CA PHE A 477 12.41 -17.30 25.54
C PHE A 477 11.19 -17.71 26.36
N THR A 478 10.94 -17.00 27.45
CA THR A 478 9.74 -17.19 28.25
C THR A 478 8.86 -15.96 28.10
N ASP A 479 7.66 -16.14 27.58
CA ASP A 479 6.69 -15.06 27.38
C ASP A 479 6.06 -14.66 28.72
N LEU A 480 6.82 -13.92 29.53
CA LEU A 480 6.44 -13.48 30.87
C LEU A 480 6.69 -11.99 31.02
N ARG A 481 5.63 -11.25 31.35
CA ARG A 481 5.69 -9.81 31.59
C ARG A 481 6.64 -9.42 32.71
N SER A 482 6.79 -10.25 33.73
CA SER A 482 7.72 -9.97 34.83
C SER A 482 9.19 -10.14 34.43
N ASP A 483 9.46 -10.84 33.33
CA ASP A 483 10.80 -11.00 32.76
C ASP A 483 11.09 -9.84 31.80
N TYR A 484 11.23 -8.64 32.36
CA TYR A 484 11.50 -7.41 31.60
C TYR A 484 12.78 -7.54 30.76
N SER A 485 13.78 -8.28 31.25
CA SER A 485 15.02 -8.58 30.53
C SER A 485 14.80 -9.23 29.15
N HIS A 486 13.70 -9.95 28.93
CA HIS A 486 13.45 -10.61 27.65
C HIS A 486 12.18 -10.12 26.97
N SER A 487 11.19 -9.62 27.72
CA SER A 487 9.85 -9.27 27.22
C SER A 487 9.61 -7.77 26.99
N GLU A 488 10.57 -6.91 27.34
CA GLU A 488 10.43 -5.45 27.25
C GLU A 488 10.82 -4.90 25.87
N PRO A 489 9.95 -4.09 25.23
CA PRO A 489 10.28 -3.43 23.98
C PRO A 489 10.81 -2.01 24.20
N THR A 490 11.75 -1.58 23.36
CA THR A 490 12.32 -0.22 23.40
C THR A 490 12.20 0.50 22.06
N THR A 491 12.14 1.82 22.11
CA THR A 491 11.96 2.66 20.93
C THR A 491 13.12 2.55 19.94
N TYR A 492 14.35 2.46 20.43
CA TYR A 492 15.54 2.41 19.60
C TYR A 492 15.79 1.03 18.98
N MET A 493 15.35 -0.06 19.64
CA MET A 493 15.36 -1.41 19.07
C MET A 493 14.42 -1.49 17.86
N ASN A 494 13.20 -0.98 18.01
CA ASN A 494 12.24 -0.86 16.92
C ASN A 494 12.74 0.08 15.80
N ALA A 495 13.41 1.19 16.14
CA ALA A 495 13.94 2.13 15.16
C ALA A 495 15.05 1.53 14.29
N ALA A 496 15.98 0.78 14.90
CA ALA A 496 17.02 0.07 14.16
C ALA A 496 16.44 -1.02 13.24
N PHE A 497 15.39 -1.69 13.69
CA PHE A 497 14.71 -2.72 12.90
C PHE A 497 14.03 -2.15 11.65
N VAL A 498 13.42 -0.95 11.74
CA VAL A 498 12.87 -0.24 10.58
C VAL A 498 13.91 -0.06 9.48
N GLY A 499 15.13 0.38 9.83
CA GLY A 499 16.24 0.50 8.86
C GLY A 499 16.66 -0.83 8.24
N SER A 500 16.68 -1.90 9.05
CA SER A 500 17.03 -3.25 8.59
C SER A 500 16.02 -3.83 7.59
N LEU A 501 14.72 -3.66 7.87
CA LEU A 501 13.64 -4.11 6.98
C LEU A 501 13.67 -3.38 5.63
N LEU A 502 13.88 -2.06 5.65
CA LEU A 502 14.00 -1.26 4.42
C LEU A 502 15.15 -1.71 3.52
N GLN A 503 16.30 -2.06 4.10
CA GLN A 503 17.43 -2.59 3.32
C GLN A 503 17.13 -3.93 2.65
N ILE A 504 16.36 -4.80 3.29
CA ILE A 504 15.99 -6.11 2.73
C ILE A 504 15.09 -5.88 1.52
N MET A 505 14.10 -4.98 1.65
CA MET A 505 13.17 -4.61 0.59
C MET A 505 13.88 -3.96 -0.62
N GLY A 506 14.94 -3.18 -0.39
CA GLY A 506 15.69 -2.46 -1.43
C GLY A 506 16.48 -3.27 -2.48
N ARG A 507 16.34 -4.60 -2.55
CA ARG A 507 17.06 -5.45 -3.54
C ARG A 507 16.22 -6.22 -4.55
N PHE A 508 14.90 -6.12 -4.52
CA PHE A 508 14.11 -6.60 -5.67
C PHE A 508 14.34 -5.73 -6.93
N GLY A 509 14.92 -4.53 -6.80
CA GLY A 509 15.28 -3.66 -7.94
C GLY A 509 16.68 -3.87 -8.55
N VAL A 510 17.64 -4.52 -7.86
CA VAL A 510 19.05 -4.56 -8.33
C VAL A 510 19.45 -5.90 -8.96
N ALA A 511 18.85 -7.01 -8.55
CA ALA A 511 19.09 -8.32 -9.19
C ALA A 511 18.53 -8.37 -10.63
N VAL A 512 17.47 -7.59 -10.90
CA VAL A 512 16.92 -7.39 -12.24
C VAL A 512 17.93 -6.68 -13.15
N LEU A 513 18.68 -5.70 -12.63
CA LEU A 513 19.70 -4.96 -13.40
C LEU A 513 20.94 -5.79 -13.76
N ALA A 514 21.41 -6.67 -12.87
CA ALA A 514 22.61 -7.48 -13.13
C ALA A 514 22.34 -8.59 -14.15
N VAL A 515 21.13 -9.16 -14.15
CA VAL A 515 20.69 -10.12 -15.17
C VAL A 515 20.46 -9.41 -16.51
N LEU A 516 19.95 -8.17 -16.50
CA LEU A 516 19.85 -7.31 -17.69
C LEU A 516 21.23 -6.96 -18.29
N LEU A 517 22.26 -6.69 -17.48
CA LEU A 517 23.59 -6.35 -17.98
C LEU A 517 24.30 -7.50 -18.72
N CYS A 518 24.11 -8.74 -18.28
CA CYS A 518 24.66 -9.91 -18.98
C CYS A 518 23.95 -10.17 -20.32
N PHE A 519 22.69 -9.77 -20.47
CA PHE A 519 21.96 -9.82 -21.74
C PHE A 519 22.35 -8.69 -22.71
N VAL A 520 22.77 -7.53 -22.19
CA VAL A 520 23.11 -6.34 -22.98
C VAL A 520 24.45 -6.46 -23.74
N LEU A 521 25.41 -7.27 -23.28
CA LEU A 521 26.71 -7.41 -23.96
C LEU A 521 26.66 -8.25 -25.26
N SER A 522 25.58 -8.98 -25.53
CA SER A 522 25.47 -9.84 -26.72
C SER A 522 24.78 -9.20 -27.92
N PHE A 523 24.18 -8.00 -27.79
CA PHE A 523 23.48 -7.35 -28.90
C PHE A 523 23.69 -5.83 -28.90
N HIS A 524 24.88 -5.41 -29.36
CA HIS A 524 25.10 -4.02 -29.76
C HIS A 524 24.57 -3.80 -31.18
N ASN A 525 23.36 -3.24 -31.31
CA ASN A 525 23.11 -1.95 -31.97
C ASN A 525 21.62 -1.77 -32.31
N VAL A 526 21.15 -0.55 -32.02
CA VAL A 526 19.93 0.13 -32.48
C VAL A 526 18.73 0.16 -31.49
N LEU A 527 18.81 1.20 -30.64
CA LEU A 527 17.75 2.14 -30.18
C LEU A 527 16.76 1.74 -29.07
N ALA A 528 17.04 2.33 -27.90
CA ALA A 528 16.14 2.99 -26.94
C ALA A 528 14.95 2.21 -26.37
N ILE A 529 15.19 1.47 -25.29
CA ILE A 529 14.16 1.15 -24.29
C ILE A 529 14.82 1.29 -22.90
N GLU A 530 14.50 2.37 -22.20
CA GLU A 530 14.77 2.55 -20.77
C GLU A 530 13.76 1.71 -19.98
N ASN A 531 14.24 0.83 -19.10
CA ASN A 531 13.41 -0.02 -18.24
C ASN A 531 13.13 0.71 -16.92
N GLU A 532 11.95 1.29 -16.80
CA GLU A 532 11.34 1.73 -15.53
C GLU A 532 10.94 0.51 -14.68
N THR A 533 11.37 0.47 -13.41
CA THR A 533 10.91 -0.54 -12.45
C THR A 533 9.94 0.09 -11.45
N LEU A 534 8.70 -0.41 -11.46
CA LEU A 534 7.54 0.06 -10.68
C LEU A 534 7.74 -0.06 -9.16
N SER A 535 7.55 1.04 -8.44
CA SER A 535 7.36 1.12 -6.98
C SER A 535 5.86 1.01 -6.66
N SER A 536 5.41 0.16 -5.74
CA SER A 536 3.98 0.04 -5.38
C SER A 536 3.54 1.11 -4.39
N GLN A 537 2.59 1.96 -4.75
CA GLN A 537 1.94 2.88 -3.82
C GLN A 537 0.76 2.15 -3.12
N ASP A 538 0.65 2.20 -1.79
CA ASP A 538 -0.32 1.53 -0.93
C ASP A 538 -1.30 2.61 -0.53
N PHE A 539 -2.45 2.50 -1.16
CA PHE A 539 -3.55 3.42 -1.02
C PHE A 539 -4.48 2.92 0.10
N ASP A 540 -5.17 3.84 0.77
CA ASP A 540 -6.27 3.48 1.66
C ASP A 540 -7.46 3.00 0.81
N TYR A 541 -7.48 1.69 0.52
CA TYR A 541 -8.55 1.07 -0.27
C TYR A 541 -9.91 1.14 0.44
N GLY A 542 -9.95 1.32 1.76
CA GLY A 542 -11.19 1.45 2.53
C GLY A 542 -11.85 2.79 2.29
N ASP A 543 -11.04 3.86 2.35
CA ASP A 543 -11.45 5.21 1.96
C ASP A 543 -11.81 5.29 0.48
N ALA A 544 -11.00 4.69 -0.41
CA ALA A 544 -11.29 4.63 -1.85
C ALA A 544 -12.63 3.92 -2.14
N LEU A 545 -12.91 2.80 -1.48
CA LEU A 545 -14.20 2.10 -1.59
C LEU A 545 -15.36 2.99 -1.13
N GLY A 546 -15.23 3.62 0.05
CA GLY A 546 -16.27 4.49 0.59
C GLY A 546 -16.59 5.67 -0.33
N LYS A 547 -15.57 6.28 -0.93
CA LYS A 547 -15.72 7.36 -1.91
C LYS A 547 -16.32 6.88 -3.23
N ALA A 548 -15.86 5.75 -3.77
CA ALA A 548 -16.40 5.17 -5.00
C ALA A 548 -17.90 4.85 -4.89
N ILE A 549 -18.38 4.45 -3.70
CA ILE A 549 -19.82 4.25 -3.42
C ILE A 549 -20.54 5.60 -3.24
N LEU A 550 -19.92 6.57 -2.55
CA LEU A 550 -20.51 7.91 -2.34
C LEU A 550 -20.80 8.65 -3.65
N PHE A 551 -19.99 8.42 -4.69
CA PHE A 551 -20.19 8.98 -6.04
C PHE A 551 -21.62 8.77 -6.56
N PHE A 552 -22.23 7.60 -6.35
CA PHE A 552 -23.57 7.32 -6.88
C PHE A 552 -24.65 8.25 -6.32
N GLU A 553 -24.49 8.77 -5.10
CA GLU A 553 -25.43 9.74 -4.55
C GLU A 553 -25.39 11.09 -5.30
N GLY A 554 -24.24 11.44 -5.87
CA GLY A 554 -24.09 12.60 -6.74
C GLY A 554 -24.68 12.40 -8.14
N GLN A 555 -24.94 11.15 -8.55
CA GLN A 555 -25.58 10.80 -9.82
C GLN A 555 -27.10 10.61 -9.73
N ARG A 556 -27.70 10.52 -8.54
CA ARG A 556 -29.13 10.20 -8.40
C ARG A 556 -30.03 11.23 -9.10
N SER A 557 -31.01 10.75 -9.86
CA SER A 557 -32.11 11.55 -10.43
C SER A 557 -33.40 11.30 -9.64
N GLY A 558 -34.35 12.24 -9.64
CA GLY A 558 -35.63 12.09 -8.96
C GLY A 558 -35.66 12.72 -7.56
N LYS A 559 -36.58 12.25 -6.72
CA LYS A 559 -36.75 12.72 -5.35
C LYS A 559 -35.74 12.07 -4.41
N LEU A 560 -34.79 12.84 -3.90
CA LEU A 560 -33.69 12.34 -3.09
C LEU A 560 -34.14 11.89 -1.70
N LEU A 561 -33.42 10.92 -1.14
CA LEU A 561 -33.65 10.44 0.22
C LEU A 561 -33.23 11.48 1.25
N ALA A 562 -33.98 11.62 2.35
CA ALA A 562 -33.59 12.48 3.46
C ALA A 562 -32.23 12.10 4.08
N SER A 563 -31.85 10.81 3.98
CA SER A 563 -30.59 10.25 4.46
C SER A 563 -29.40 10.47 3.51
N GLN A 564 -29.60 11.09 2.34
CA GLN A 564 -28.54 11.35 1.36
C GLN A 564 -27.36 12.11 2.00
N ARG A 565 -26.14 11.58 1.85
CA ARG A 565 -24.88 12.14 2.36
C ARG A 565 -24.37 13.27 1.47
N VAL A 566 -24.48 13.15 0.14
CA VAL A 566 -24.09 14.22 -0.79
C VAL A 566 -25.04 15.43 -0.65
N LYS A 567 -24.57 16.48 0.03
CA LYS A 567 -25.42 17.62 0.43
C LYS A 567 -25.61 18.68 -0.65
N TRP A 568 -24.80 18.72 -1.70
CA TRP A 568 -24.90 19.75 -2.73
C TRP A 568 -26.00 19.48 -3.79
N ARG A 569 -26.51 18.24 -3.86
CA ARG A 569 -27.63 17.83 -4.72
C ARG A 569 -29.02 18.18 -4.13
N GLY A 570 -30.00 18.34 -5.01
CA GLY A 570 -31.43 18.49 -4.74
C GLY A 570 -32.31 17.60 -5.63
N ASP A 571 -33.62 17.63 -5.39
CA ASP A 571 -34.59 16.88 -6.19
C ASP A 571 -34.58 17.37 -7.65
N SER A 572 -34.59 16.44 -8.61
CA SER A 572 -34.54 16.74 -10.04
C SER A 572 -35.41 15.78 -10.86
N ALA A 573 -35.69 16.13 -12.13
CA ALA A 573 -36.39 15.24 -13.09
C ALA A 573 -37.74 14.67 -12.58
N LEU A 574 -38.48 15.41 -11.75
CA LEU A 574 -39.69 14.92 -11.09
C LEU A 574 -40.88 14.68 -12.03
N SER A 575 -40.74 15.06 -13.30
CA SER A 575 -41.72 14.85 -14.37
C SER A 575 -41.38 13.67 -15.29
N ASP A 576 -40.26 12.97 -15.07
CA ASP A 576 -39.83 11.85 -15.92
C ASP A 576 -40.91 10.75 -15.97
N GLY A 577 -41.35 10.42 -17.19
CA GLY A 577 -42.40 9.44 -17.46
C GLY A 577 -43.81 10.03 -17.67
N LYS A 578 -44.00 11.33 -17.40
CA LYS A 578 -45.30 12.00 -17.58
C LYS A 578 -45.88 11.89 -19.01
N PRO A 579 -45.11 12.05 -20.12
CA PRO A 579 -45.65 11.97 -21.47
C PRO A 579 -46.42 10.68 -21.79
N ASP A 580 -45.93 9.54 -21.27
CA ASP A 580 -46.53 8.22 -21.51
C ASP A 580 -47.33 7.72 -20.30
N ASN A 581 -47.56 8.57 -19.28
CA ASN A 581 -48.21 8.23 -18.01
C ASN A 581 -47.58 7.01 -17.29
N VAL A 582 -46.25 6.97 -17.28
CA VAL A 582 -45.44 5.95 -16.60
C VAL A 582 -44.62 6.57 -15.47
N LYS A 583 -44.20 5.76 -14.51
CA LYS A 583 -43.38 6.24 -13.38
C LYS A 583 -41.92 6.01 -13.71
N LEU A 584 -41.20 7.04 -14.13
CA LEU A 584 -39.77 6.94 -14.47
C LEU A 584 -38.90 7.91 -13.65
N VAL A 585 -39.40 8.37 -12.50
CA VAL A 585 -38.64 9.22 -11.56
C VAL A 585 -37.70 8.35 -10.72
N GLY A 586 -36.42 8.69 -10.65
CA GLY A 586 -35.41 7.88 -9.96
C GLY A 586 -34.22 7.53 -10.85
N GLY A 587 -33.39 6.57 -10.43
CA GLY A 587 -32.24 6.09 -11.20
C GLY A 587 -31.06 7.05 -11.19
N TYR A 588 -30.10 6.79 -12.07
CA TYR A 588 -28.87 7.59 -12.17
C TYR A 588 -28.84 8.40 -13.46
N TYR A 589 -28.30 9.61 -13.38
CA TYR A 589 -27.69 10.24 -14.54
C TYR A 589 -26.42 9.47 -14.90
N ASP A 590 -26.17 9.34 -16.19
CA ASP A 590 -25.19 8.40 -16.71
C ASP A 590 -23.74 8.81 -16.45
N ALA A 591 -23.43 10.08 -16.75
CA ALA A 591 -22.09 10.63 -16.70
C ALA A 591 -22.07 12.08 -16.18
N GLY A 592 -21.51 13.02 -16.93
CA GLY A 592 -21.54 14.45 -16.64
C GLY A 592 -22.84 15.16 -17.04
N ASP A 593 -23.76 14.44 -17.67
CA ASP A 593 -25.01 14.88 -18.27
C ASP A 593 -26.24 14.63 -17.40
N ASN A 594 -27.42 15.02 -17.90
CA ASN A 594 -28.69 14.80 -17.21
C ASN A 594 -29.58 13.77 -17.97
N VAL A 595 -28.98 12.94 -18.82
CA VAL A 595 -29.68 11.84 -19.51
C VAL A 595 -29.63 10.59 -18.66
N LYS A 596 -30.72 9.81 -18.70
CA LYS A 596 -30.77 8.49 -18.08
C LYS A 596 -30.69 7.44 -19.17
N PHE A 597 -29.49 6.96 -19.47
CA PHE A 597 -29.29 5.84 -20.39
C PHE A 597 -29.47 4.51 -19.64
N GLY A 598 -30.54 3.79 -19.96
CA GLY A 598 -30.97 2.59 -19.23
C GLY A 598 -30.04 1.40 -19.39
N TRP A 599 -29.41 1.26 -20.56
CA TRP A 599 -28.48 0.15 -20.83
C TRP A 599 -27.18 0.23 -19.99
N PRO A 600 -26.38 1.31 -20.02
CA PRO A 600 -25.21 1.45 -19.13
C PRO A 600 -25.59 1.54 -17.64
N MET A 601 -26.79 2.06 -17.31
CA MET A 601 -27.31 2.02 -15.93
C MET A 601 -27.58 0.58 -15.47
N ALA A 602 -28.14 -0.28 -16.32
CA ALA A 602 -28.32 -1.69 -16.00
C ALA A 602 -26.97 -2.38 -15.77
N PHE A 603 -25.97 -2.10 -16.63
CA PHE A 603 -24.61 -2.60 -16.45
C PHE A 603 -23.96 -2.13 -15.13
N THR A 604 -24.18 -0.87 -14.75
CA THR A 604 -23.78 -0.35 -13.43
C THR A 604 -24.37 -1.20 -12.29
N VAL A 605 -25.66 -1.50 -12.34
CA VAL A 605 -26.35 -2.27 -11.29
C VAL A 605 -25.88 -3.72 -11.25
N SER A 606 -25.62 -4.34 -12.42
CA SER A 606 -25.10 -5.71 -12.48
C SER A 606 -23.69 -5.79 -11.88
N LEU A 607 -22.80 -4.83 -12.17
CA LEU A 607 -21.45 -4.76 -11.59
C LEU A 607 -21.45 -4.48 -10.08
N LEU A 608 -22.23 -3.50 -9.60
CA LEU A 608 -22.35 -3.22 -8.15
C LEU A 608 -22.87 -4.45 -7.40
N SER A 609 -23.84 -5.15 -7.98
CA SER A 609 -24.39 -6.39 -7.42
C SER A 609 -23.36 -7.51 -7.43
N TRP A 610 -22.58 -7.66 -8.50
CA TRP A 610 -21.51 -8.65 -8.58
C TRP A 610 -20.44 -8.41 -7.51
N ALA A 611 -20.02 -7.15 -7.31
CA ALA A 611 -19.11 -6.76 -6.25
C ALA A 611 -19.67 -7.11 -4.85
N ALA A 612 -20.95 -6.78 -4.60
CA ALA A 612 -21.61 -7.09 -3.33
C ALA A 612 -21.74 -8.60 -3.05
N ILE A 613 -21.91 -9.41 -4.09
CA ILE A 613 -21.99 -10.88 -3.99
C ILE A 613 -20.61 -11.48 -3.69
N GLU A 614 -19.59 -11.09 -4.45
CA GLU A 614 -18.28 -11.74 -4.39
C GLU A 614 -17.40 -11.21 -3.26
N TYR A 615 -17.58 -9.95 -2.84
CA TYR A 615 -16.77 -9.29 -1.81
C TYR A 615 -17.60 -8.80 -0.63
N GLN A 616 -18.66 -9.53 -0.27
CA GLN A 616 -19.59 -9.12 0.78
C GLN A 616 -18.88 -8.85 2.12
N THR A 617 -17.93 -9.72 2.50
CA THR A 617 -17.22 -9.64 3.78
C THR A 617 -16.28 -8.44 3.81
N GLU A 618 -15.55 -8.25 2.72
CA GLU A 618 -14.56 -7.18 2.52
C GLU A 618 -15.23 -5.80 2.48
N ILE A 619 -16.38 -5.69 1.82
CA ILE A 619 -17.17 -4.45 1.79
C ILE A 619 -17.82 -4.18 3.17
N SER A 620 -18.14 -5.24 3.93
CA SER A 620 -18.67 -5.12 5.29
C SER A 620 -17.62 -4.65 6.29
N SER A 621 -16.37 -5.13 6.18
CA SER A 621 -15.28 -4.74 7.09
C SER A 621 -14.97 -3.24 7.00
N ALA A 622 -15.19 -2.63 5.84
CA ALA A 622 -15.10 -1.18 5.62
C ALA A 622 -16.39 -0.40 5.98
N ASN A 623 -17.40 -1.06 6.56
CA ASN A 623 -18.71 -0.49 6.88
C ASN A 623 -19.46 0.11 5.67
N GLN A 624 -19.22 -0.41 4.45
CA GLN A 624 -19.81 0.13 3.22
C GLN A 624 -20.97 -0.70 2.66
N LEU A 625 -21.20 -1.93 3.14
CA LEU A 625 -22.20 -2.83 2.54
C LEU A 625 -23.63 -2.27 2.57
N GLY A 626 -24.00 -1.55 3.63
CA GLY A 626 -25.31 -0.89 3.72
C GLY A 626 -25.50 0.20 2.68
N TYR A 627 -24.46 1.03 2.46
CA TYR A 627 -24.48 2.08 1.44
C TYR A 627 -24.51 1.48 0.04
N LEU A 628 -23.67 0.47 -0.25
CA LEU A 628 -23.67 -0.22 -1.53
C LEU A 628 -25.05 -0.82 -1.86
N ARG A 629 -25.70 -1.47 -0.89
CA ARG A 629 -27.08 -1.98 -1.04
C ARG A 629 -28.07 -0.86 -1.34
N SER A 630 -27.92 0.31 -0.73
CA SER A 630 -28.75 1.48 -1.06
C SER A 630 -28.58 1.90 -2.52
N GLU A 631 -27.35 1.93 -3.03
CA GLU A 631 -27.08 2.30 -4.42
C GLU A 631 -27.59 1.23 -5.42
N ILE A 632 -27.45 -0.06 -5.10
CA ILE A 632 -28.00 -1.15 -5.91
C ILE A 632 -29.52 -1.05 -5.96
N ARG A 633 -30.18 -0.84 -4.80
CA ARG A 633 -31.65 -0.70 -4.75
C ARG A 633 -32.11 0.49 -5.59
N TRP A 634 -31.44 1.63 -5.51
CA TRP A 634 -31.81 2.83 -6.26
C TRP A 634 -31.81 2.61 -7.78
N GLY A 635 -30.77 1.96 -8.30
CA GLY A 635 -30.70 1.60 -9.72
C GLY A 635 -31.70 0.51 -10.11
N ALA A 636 -31.81 -0.56 -9.32
CA ALA A 636 -32.74 -1.66 -9.56
C ALA A 636 -34.20 -1.20 -9.55
N ASP A 637 -34.57 -0.27 -8.66
CA ASP A 637 -35.90 0.34 -8.64
C ASP A 637 -36.20 1.13 -9.92
N SER A 638 -35.21 1.79 -10.50
CA SER A 638 -35.36 2.48 -11.79
C SER A 638 -35.59 1.49 -12.94
N ILE A 639 -34.88 0.36 -12.96
CA ILE A 639 -35.06 -0.69 -13.98
C ILE A 639 -36.44 -1.34 -13.84
N LEU A 640 -36.88 -1.63 -12.60
CA LEU A 640 -38.22 -2.14 -12.32
C LEU A 640 -39.33 -1.18 -12.77
N GLN A 641 -39.11 0.11 -12.62
CA GLN A 641 -40.02 1.16 -13.05
C GLN A 641 -40.08 1.29 -14.58
N ALA A 642 -38.94 1.10 -15.24
CA ALA A 642 -38.82 1.14 -16.70
C ALA A 642 -39.43 -0.09 -17.40
N HIS A 643 -39.44 -1.25 -16.75
CA HIS A 643 -40.11 -2.46 -17.24
C HIS A 643 -41.61 -2.43 -16.92
N VAL A 644 -42.37 -1.75 -17.77
CA VAL A 644 -43.79 -1.44 -17.52
C VAL A 644 -44.75 -2.57 -17.91
N SER A 645 -44.30 -3.47 -18.79
CA SER A 645 -45.02 -4.67 -19.20
C SER A 645 -44.03 -5.75 -19.66
N PRO A 646 -44.45 -7.02 -19.78
CA PRO A 646 -43.56 -8.10 -20.23
C PRO A 646 -42.90 -7.89 -21.60
N THR A 647 -43.34 -6.91 -22.39
CA THR A 647 -42.81 -6.63 -23.73
C THR A 647 -42.52 -5.14 -23.93
N THR A 648 -42.31 -4.37 -22.85
CA THR A 648 -42.00 -2.94 -22.96
C THR A 648 -41.03 -2.53 -21.88
N LEU A 649 -39.86 -2.06 -22.31
CA LEU A 649 -38.83 -1.50 -21.45
C LEU A 649 -38.49 -0.09 -21.93
N TYR A 650 -38.59 0.90 -21.06
CA TYR A 650 -38.04 2.23 -21.32
C TYR A 650 -36.53 2.20 -21.16
N THR A 651 -35.81 2.55 -22.21
CA THR A 651 -34.34 2.43 -22.26
C THR A 651 -33.65 3.78 -22.15
N GLN A 652 -34.38 4.90 -22.28
CA GLN A 652 -33.81 6.22 -22.14
C GLN A 652 -34.86 7.24 -21.70
N VAL A 653 -34.44 8.15 -20.83
CA VAL A 653 -35.18 9.39 -20.52
C VAL A 653 -34.25 10.56 -20.77
N GLY A 654 -34.69 11.50 -21.60
CA GLY A 654 -33.90 12.63 -22.09
C GLY A 654 -33.46 12.47 -23.54
N ASP A 655 -33.51 13.55 -24.31
CA ASP A 655 -32.86 13.63 -25.63
C ASP A 655 -31.38 14.01 -25.44
N GLY A 656 -30.46 13.12 -25.80
CA GLY A 656 -29.03 13.32 -25.56
C GLY A 656 -28.46 14.53 -26.27
N ASN A 657 -28.86 14.78 -27.52
CA ASN A 657 -28.35 15.94 -28.28
C ASN A 657 -28.78 17.26 -27.63
N SER A 658 -30.05 17.39 -27.26
CA SER A 658 -30.59 18.59 -26.62
C SER A 658 -30.02 18.80 -25.22
N ASP A 659 -29.85 17.72 -24.45
CA ASP A 659 -29.20 17.79 -23.13
C ASP A 659 -27.73 18.22 -23.24
N HIS A 660 -27.02 17.70 -24.23
CA HIS A 660 -25.60 17.96 -24.43
C HIS A 660 -25.30 19.36 -24.98
N GLN A 661 -26.26 19.98 -25.68
CA GLN A 661 -26.20 21.39 -26.06
C GLN A 661 -26.34 22.36 -24.89
N CYS A 662 -26.78 21.88 -23.72
CA CYS A 662 -27.02 22.68 -22.54
C CYS A 662 -26.13 22.30 -21.36
N TRP A 663 -25.75 23.31 -20.57
CA TRP A 663 -24.94 23.13 -19.36
C TRP A 663 -25.71 23.55 -18.11
N GLU A 664 -26.73 22.78 -17.74
CA GLU A 664 -27.58 23.08 -16.58
C GLU A 664 -27.39 22.04 -15.48
N ARG A 665 -27.44 22.45 -14.21
CA ARG A 665 -27.45 21.49 -13.10
C ARG A 665 -28.79 20.72 -13.10
N PRO A 666 -28.81 19.45 -12.65
CA PRO A 666 -30.02 18.62 -12.70
C PRO A 666 -31.30 19.27 -12.17
N GLU A 667 -31.18 20.08 -11.11
CA GLU A 667 -32.30 20.70 -10.42
C GLU A 667 -32.95 21.85 -11.20
N ASP A 668 -32.23 22.44 -12.16
CA ASP A 668 -32.70 23.56 -13.01
C ASP A 668 -33.09 23.13 -14.42
N MET A 669 -32.78 21.88 -14.77
CA MET A 669 -32.96 21.25 -16.08
C MET A 669 -34.34 21.56 -16.69
N ASP A 670 -34.34 22.17 -17.88
CA ASP A 670 -35.54 22.33 -18.71
C ASP A 670 -35.44 21.73 -20.12
N THR A 671 -34.36 20.98 -20.38
CA THR A 671 -34.14 20.25 -21.63
C THR A 671 -35.22 19.18 -21.87
N PRO A 672 -35.53 18.83 -23.13
CA PRO A 672 -36.51 17.80 -23.45
C PRO A 672 -36.24 16.46 -22.76
N ARG A 673 -37.20 16.01 -21.95
CA ARG A 673 -37.19 14.71 -21.25
C ARG A 673 -37.84 13.60 -22.06
N THR A 674 -37.45 13.46 -23.34
CA THR A 674 -38.03 12.50 -24.29
C THR A 674 -37.89 11.06 -23.78
N LEU A 675 -38.94 10.25 -23.98
CA LEU A 675 -38.97 8.85 -23.56
C LEU A 675 -38.67 7.93 -24.74
N TYR A 676 -37.70 7.05 -24.59
CA TYR A 676 -37.39 6.01 -25.57
C TYR A 676 -37.63 4.64 -24.94
N LYS A 677 -38.15 3.72 -25.75
CA LYS A 677 -38.55 2.38 -25.29
C LYS A 677 -38.40 1.37 -26.41
N ILE A 678 -38.09 0.16 -26.00
CA ILE A 678 -38.07 -1.01 -26.87
C ILE A 678 -39.34 -1.82 -26.70
N THR A 679 -39.81 -2.40 -27.79
CA THR A 679 -41.03 -3.21 -27.91
C THR A 679 -40.76 -4.37 -28.87
N PRO A 680 -41.70 -5.32 -29.08
CA PRO A 680 -41.55 -6.34 -30.11
C PRO A 680 -41.28 -5.79 -31.53
N ASP A 681 -41.83 -4.61 -31.83
CA ASP A 681 -41.71 -3.98 -33.16
C ASP A 681 -40.44 -3.12 -33.31
N SER A 682 -39.85 -2.71 -32.19
CA SER A 682 -38.57 -1.98 -32.12
C SER A 682 -37.70 -2.63 -31.04
N PRO A 683 -37.10 -3.80 -31.32
CA PRO A 683 -36.36 -4.57 -30.33
C PRO A 683 -35.03 -3.90 -29.95
N GLY A 684 -34.56 -4.21 -28.76
CA GLY A 684 -33.23 -3.86 -28.26
C GLY A 684 -32.77 -4.91 -27.27
N THR A 685 -32.29 -6.02 -27.80
CA THR A 685 -31.97 -7.23 -27.02
C THR A 685 -30.90 -6.96 -25.97
N GLU A 686 -29.89 -6.17 -26.31
CA GLU A 686 -28.78 -5.81 -25.42
C GLU A 686 -29.30 -5.13 -24.15
N ALA A 687 -30.11 -4.08 -24.31
CA ALA A 687 -30.66 -3.31 -23.20
C ALA A 687 -31.62 -4.16 -22.33
N ALA A 688 -32.46 -5.00 -22.94
CA ALA A 688 -33.37 -5.89 -22.21
C ALA A 688 -32.63 -7.00 -21.46
N ALA A 689 -31.62 -7.61 -22.08
CA ALA A 689 -30.84 -8.68 -21.47
C ALA A 689 -29.93 -8.14 -20.35
N GLU A 690 -29.29 -6.98 -20.52
CA GLU A 690 -28.52 -6.36 -19.43
C GLU A 690 -29.44 -5.97 -18.25
N ALA A 691 -30.64 -5.43 -18.52
CA ALA A 691 -31.63 -5.17 -17.48
C ALA A 691 -32.03 -6.47 -16.75
N ALA A 692 -32.19 -7.58 -17.47
CA ALA A 692 -32.42 -8.89 -16.85
C ALA A 692 -31.24 -9.31 -15.96
N ALA A 693 -29.99 -9.19 -16.44
CA ALA A 693 -28.79 -9.51 -15.69
C ALA A 693 -28.70 -8.70 -14.38
N ALA A 694 -28.92 -7.38 -14.47
CA ALA A 694 -28.92 -6.46 -13.34
C ALA A 694 -29.93 -6.84 -12.25
N LEU A 695 -31.19 -7.10 -12.63
CA LEU A 695 -32.22 -7.52 -11.68
C LEU A 695 -31.94 -8.91 -11.09
N SER A 696 -31.37 -9.84 -11.87
CA SER A 696 -30.98 -11.16 -11.37
C SER A 696 -29.85 -11.06 -10.34
N ALA A 697 -28.77 -10.33 -10.63
CA ALA A 697 -27.66 -10.14 -9.70
C ALA A 697 -28.14 -9.42 -8.42
N ALA A 698 -28.92 -8.34 -8.55
CA ALA A 698 -29.50 -7.62 -7.41
C ALA A 698 -30.39 -8.54 -6.56
N SER A 699 -31.16 -9.44 -7.18
CA SER A 699 -32.02 -10.38 -6.43
C SER A 699 -31.21 -11.25 -5.46
N ILE A 700 -29.99 -11.65 -5.81
CA ILE A 700 -29.09 -12.43 -4.94
C ILE A 700 -28.68 -11.57 -3.73
N VAL A 701 -28.28 -10.31 -3.97
CA VAL A 701 -27.85 -9.37 -2.91
C VAL A 701 -28.95 -9.15 -1.87
N PHE A 702 -30.21 -9.03 -2.32
CA PHE A 702 -31.35 -8.75 -1.44
C PHE A 702 -32.00 -10.00 -0.86
N LYS A 703 -31.75 -11.20 -1.39
CA LYS A 703 -32.34 -12.45 -0.89
C LYS A 703 -32.26 -12.62 0.64
N PRO A 704 -31.13 -12.35 1.32
CA PRO A 704 -31.04 -12.52 2.77
C PRO A 704 -31.67 -11.38 3.59
N ILE A 705 -31.98 -10.22 3.00
CA ILE A 705 -32.39 -9.00 3.75
C ILE A 705 -33.76 -8.45 3.37
N ASP A 706 -34.27 -8.80 2.19
CA ASP A 706 -35.59 -8.44 1.69
C ASP A 706 -36.01 -9.46 0.62
N SER A 707 -36.50 -10.60 1.08
CA SER A 707 -36.86 -11.74 0.22
C SER A 707 -38.02 -11.43 -0.74
N ASN A 708 -38.93 -10.53 -0.36
CA ASN A 708 -40.04 -10.10 -1.21
C ASN A 708 -39.54 -9.25 -2.37
N TYR A 709 -38.67 -8.28 -2.08
CA TYR A 709 -38.02 -7.48 -3.11
C TYR A 709 -37.15 -8.36 -4.02
N SER A 710 -36.34 -9.26 -3.46
CA SER A 710 -35.55 -10.24 -4.19
C SER A 710 -36.41 -11.08 -5.16
N SER A 711 -37.54 -11.61 -4.69
CA SER A 711 -38.46 -12.40 -5.51
C SER A 711 -39.09 -11.57 -6.65
N ARG A 712 -39.43 -10.31 -6.37
CA ARG A 712 -39.92 -9.37 -7.38
C ARG A 712 -38.86 -9.09 -8.44
N LEU A 713 -37.62 -8.79 -8.03
CA LEU A 713 -36.49 -8.56 -8.94
C LEU A 713 -36.27 -9.77 -9.86
N LEU A 714 -36.21 -10.98 -9.28
CA LEU A 714 -36.01 -12.21 -10.05
C LEU A 714 -37.17 -12.47 -11.02
N SER A 715 -38.42 -12.25 -10.61
CA SER A 715 -39.58 -12.40 -11.49
C SER A 715 -39.53 -11.44 -12.68
N GLN A 716 -39.16 -10.19 -12.46
CA GLN A 716 -39.05 -9.20 -13.55
C GLN A 716 -37.84 -9.49 -14.44
N SER A 717 -36.73 -9.95 -13.87
CA SER A 717 -35.57 -10.42 -14.62
C SER A 717 -35.92 -11.54 -15.61
N LYS A 718 -36.69 -12.55 -15.17
CA LYS A 718 -37.17 -13.64 -16.05
C LYS A 718 -37.99 -13.10 -17.23
N SER A 719 -38.91 -12.17 -16.95
CA SER A 719 -39.74 -11.52 -17.98
C SER A 719 -38.91 -10.73 -18.99
N LEU A 720 -37.91 -9.96 -18.53
CA LEU A 720 -37.01 -9.19 -19.39
C LEU A 720 -36.13 -10.08 -20.27
N PHE A 721 -35.63 -11.19 -19.73
CA PHE A 721 -34.86 -12.16 -20.52
C PHE A 721 -35.73 -12.84 -21.58
N GLU A 722 -36.95 -13.25 -21.25
CA GLU A 722 -37.90 -13.80 -22.22
C GLU A 722 -38.23 -12.78 -23.32
N PHE A 723 -38.38 -11.50 -22.97
CA PHE A 723 -38.56 -10.43 -23.94
C PHE A 723 -37.35 -10.26 -24.87
N ALA A 724 -36.14 -10.17 -24.29
CA ALA A 724 -34.89 -10.01 -25.03
C ALA A 724 -34.65 -11.16 -26.01
N ASP A 725 -34.84 -12.40 -25.54
CA ASP A 725 -34.55 -13.61 -26.33
C ASP A 725 -35.61 -13.88 -27.40
N LYS A 726 -36.89 -13.60 -27.11
CA LYS A 726 -37.98 -13.83 -28.06
C LYS A 726 -37.99 -12.82 -29.21
N TYR A 727 -37.65 -11.55 -28.92
CA TYR A 727 -37.66 -10.46 -29.89
C TYR A 727 -36.25 -9.95 -30.12
N ARG A 728 -35.43 -10.77 -30.80
CA ARG A 728 -34.02 -10.44 -31.02
C ARG A 728 -33.84 -9.32 -32.04
N GLY A 729 -33.12 -8.28 -31.65
CA GLY A 729 -32.71 -7.20 -32.54
C GLY A 729 -31.82 -6.19 -31.84
N THR A 730 -30.84 -5.69 -32.57
CA THR A 730 -29.82 -4.77 -32.07
C THR A 730 -30.43 -3.44 -31.66
N TYR A 731 -30.11 -3.01 -30.43
CA TYR A 731 -30.49 -1.71 -29.89
C TYR A 731 -29.83 -0.55 -30.64
N LYS A 732 -30.61 0.49 -30.96
CA LYS A 732 -30.16 1.64 -31.76
C LYS A 732 -30.46 3.01 -31.15
N ASP A 733 -31.42 3.08 -30.22
CA ASP A 733 -32.04 4.35 -29.82
C ASP A 733 -31.09 5.29 -29.06
N SER A 734 -30.03 4.77 -28.45
CA SER A 734 -29.02 5.59 -27.75
C SER A 734 -27.79 5.93 -28.60
N CYS A 735 -27.71 5.51 -29.86
CA CYS A 735 -26.61 5.88 -30.76
C CYS A 735 -26.80 7.35 -31.23
N PRO A 736 -25.74 8.20 -31.29
CA PRO A 736 -24.31 7.89 -31.29
C PRO A 736 -23.66 7.75 -29.89
N PHE A 737 -24.39 7.87 -28.79
CA PHE A 737 -23.83 7.82 -27.44
C PHE A 737 -23.48 6.40 -27.01
N TYR A 738 -24.45 5.49 -27.05
CA TYR A 738 -24.32 4.08 -26.71
C TYR A 738 -24.80 3.21 -27.87
N CYS A 739 -23.91 2.99 -28.84
CA CYS A 739 -24.16 2.12 -30.00
C CYS A 739 -23.74 0.68 -29.68
N SER A 740 -24.47 -0.30 -30.18
CA SER A 740 -24.07 -1.72 -30.08
C SER A 740 -22.94 -2.03 -31.07
N PHE A 741 -21.77 -2.44 -30.56
CA PHE A 741 -20.63 -2.86 -31.38
C PHE A 741 -20.34 -4.36 -31.26
N SER A 742 -20.57 -4.98 -30.10
CA SER A 742 -20.41 -6.42 -29.85
C SER A 742 -21.56 -7.28 -30.36
N GLY A 743 -22.76 -6.70 -30.54
CA GLY A 743 -23.99 -7.43 -30.79
C GLY A 743 -24.78 -7.67 -29.50
N TYR A 744 -25.65 -8.69 -29.49
CA TYR A 744 -26.50 -9.00 -28.32
C TYR A 744 -26.24 -10.38 -27.70
N GLN A 745 -25.36 -11.15 -28.32
CA GLN A 745 -25.12 -12.54 -27.94
C GLN A 745 -24.47 -12.62 -26.56
N ASP A 746 -23.57 -11.70 -26.25
CA ASP A 746 -22.89 -11.59 -24.97
C ASP A 746 -23.83 -11.20 -23.82
N GLU A 747 -24.78 -10.28 -24.02
CA GLU A 747 -25.78 -9.94 -23.00
C GLU A 747 -26.74 -11.10 -22.76
N LEU A 748 -27.15 -11.83 -23.80
CA LEU A 748 -27.98 -13.02 -23.62
C LEU A 748 -27.25 -14.10 -22.81
N LEU A 749 -25.96 -14.34 -23.07
CA LEU A 749 -25.15 -15.27 -22.27
C LEU A 749 -24.96 -14.76 -20.82
N TRP A 750 -24.68 -13.47 -20.66
CA TRP A 750 -24.53 -12.82 -19.36
C TRP A 750 -25.80 -12.90 -18.51
N ALA A 751 -26.95 -12.54 -19.09
CA ALA A 751 -28.25 -12.57 -18.44
C ALA A 751 -28.67 -13.99 -18.06
N ALA A 752 -28.52 -14.95 -18.99
CA ALA A 752 -28.81 -16.35 -18.70
C ALA A 752 -27.92 -16.89 -17.57
N THR A 753 -26.64 -16.51 -17.54
CA THR A 753 -25.72 -16.90 -16.47
C THR A 753 -26.16 -16.35 -15.12
N TRP A 754 -26.53 -15.07 -15.03
CA TRP A 754 -27.06 -14.50 -13.79
C TRP A 754 -28.39 -15.10 -13.35
N LEU A 755 -29.29 -15.37 -14.31
CA LEU A 755 -30.56 -16.03 -14.04
C LEU A 755 -30.36 -17.44 -13.49
N TYR A 756 -29.41 -18.20 -14.05
CA TYR A 756 -29.00 -19.49 -13.50
C TYR A 756 -28.52 -19.33 -12.04
N LYS A 757 -27.60 -18.41 -11.77
CA LYS A 757 -27.08 -18.19 -10.41
C LYS A 757 -28.15 -17.72 -9.41
N ALA A 758 -29.09 -16.88 -9.85
CA ALA A 758 -30.13 -16.32 -8.99
C ALA A 758 -31.28 -17.31 -8.71
N SER A 759 -31.67 -18.10 -9.72
CA SER A 759 -32.83 -18.99 -9.64
C SER A 759 -32.51 -20.44 -9.33
N GLY A 760 -31.30 -20.90 -9.67
CA GLY A 760 -30.94 -22.33 -9.67
C GLY A 760 -31.64 -23.15 -10.76
N ASP A 761 -32.33 -22.50 -11.72
CA ASP A 761 -33.05 -23.18 -12.79
C ASP A 761 -32.10 -23.56 -13.93
N ASN A 762 -31.88 -24.87 -14.10
CA ASN A 762 -30.96 -25.42 -15.09
C ASN A 762 -31.32 -25.05 -16.53
N LYS A 763 -32.55 -24.63 -16.85
CA LYS A 763 -32.90 -24.21 -18.21
C LYS A 763 -32.01 -23.07 -18.72
N TYR A 764 -31.56 -22.19 -17.83
CA TYR A 764 -30.68 -21.08 -18.19
C TYR A 764 -29.24 -21.55 -18.42
N LEU A 765 -28.77 -22.52 -17.65
CA LEU A 765 -27.48 -23.17 -17.92
C LEU A 765 -27.54 -23.95 -19.25
N THR A 766 -28.64 -24.65 -19.53
CA THR A 766 -28.87 -25.32 -20.83
C THR A 766 -28.92 -24.32 -21.98
N TYR A 767 -29.52 -23.14 -21.77
CA TYR A 767 -29.51 -22.05 -22.75
C TYR A 767 -28.07 -21.60 -23.04
N VAL A 768 -27.25 -21.38 -22.00
CA VAL A 768 -25.83 -21.02 -22.15
C VAL A 768 -25.05 -22.10 -22.91
N THR A 769 -25.20 -23.38 -22.54
CA THR A 769 -24.45 -24.47 -23.19
C THR A 769 -24.91 -24.74 -24.62
N SER A 770 -26.20 -24.58 -24.91
CA SER A 770 -26.75 -24.72 -26.27
C SER A 770 -26.31 -23.57 -27.18
N ASN A 771 -26.03 -22.40 -26.62
CA ASN A 771 -25.53 -21.22 -27.33
C ASN A 771 -24.03 -20.96 -27.09
N GLN A 772 -23.27 -21.96 -26.62
CA GLN A 772 -21.85 -21.79 -26.29
C GLN A 772 -21.00 -21.33 -27.49
N GLY A 773 -21.44 -21.61 -28.72
CA GLY A 773 -20.79 -21.17 -29.95
C GLY A 773 -20.79 -19.65 -30.15
N TRP A 774 -21.60 -18.90 -29.40
CA TRP A 774 -21.54 -17.44 -29.39
C TRP A 774 -20.36 -16.90 -28.56
N SER A 775 -19.89 -17.65 -27.56
CA SER A 775 -18.74 -17.22 -26.77
C SER A 775 -17.50 -17.14 -27.65
N GLN A 776 -16.70 -16.10 -27.47
CA GLN A 776 -15.47 -15.89 -28.20
C GLN A 776 -14.39 -15.30 -27.30
N ALA A 777 -13.13 -15.54 -27.66
CA ALA A 777 -12.01 -14.87 -27.01
C ALA A 777 -12.09 -13.36 -27.29
N VAL A 778 -12.06 -12.56 -26.24
CA VAL A 778 -12.11 -11.09 -26.30
C VAL A 778 -10.95 -10.51 -25.51
N SER A 779 -10.67 -9.22 -25.74
CA SER A 779 -9.64 -8.45 -25.02
C SER A 779 -10.21 -7.26 -24.25
N GLU A 780 -11.55 -7.14 -24.17
CA GLU A 780 -12.23 -6.10 -23.42
C GLU A 780 -13.48 -6.63 -22.70
N PHE A 781 -13.87 -5.93 -21.64
CA PHE A 781 -15.14 -6.07 -20.92
C PHE A 781 -15.70 -4.67 -20.71
N SER A 782 -16.95 -4.39 -21.09
CA SER A 782 -17.49 -3.04 -21.06
C SER A 782 -19.02 -3.04 -20.96
N TRP A 783 -19.62 -1.85 -20.93
CA TRP A 783 -21.06 -1.68 -21.02
C TRP A 783 -21.65 -2.19 -22.35
N ASP A 784 -20.82 -2.46 -23.36
CA ASP A 784 -21.17 -3.04 -24.66
C ASP A 784 -20.80 -4.53 -24.70
N ASN A 785 -19.56 -4.91 -24.35
CA ASN A 785 -19.09 -6.30 -24.47
C ASN A 785 -19.07 -7.06 -23.12
N LYS A 786 -19.89 -8.11 -22.97
CA LYS A 786 -20.09 -8.87 -21.72
C LYS A 786 -19.43 -10.25 -21.70
N PHE A 787 -18.75 -10.65 -22.78
CA PHE A 787 -18.19 -11.99 -22.93
C PHE A 787 -17.29 -12.38 -21.76
N ALA A 788 -16.28 -11.56 -21.43
CA ALA A 788 -15.34 -11.85 -20.34
C ALA A 788 -16.04 -11.97 -18.97
N GLY A 789 -17.07 -11.17 -18.71
CA GLY A 789 -17.88 -11.26 -17.50
C GLY A 789 -18.62 -12.60 -17.38
N ALA A 790 -19.37 -12.97 -18.43
CA ALA A 790 -20.10 -14.25 -18.48
C ALA A 790 -19.15 -15.45 -18.39
N GLN A 791 -18.04 -15.41 -19.13
CA GLN A 791 -17.02 -16.45 -19.12
C GLN A 791 -16.39 -16.63 -17.74
N THR A 792 -16.13 -15.55 -16.99
CA THR A 792 -15.62 -15.61 -15.61
C THR A 792 -16.58 -16.34 -14.68
N LEU A 793 -17.87 -15.99 -14.72
CA LEU A 793 -18.89 -16.66 -13.91
C LEU A 793 -19.03 -18.14 -14.25
N LEU A 794 -19.01 -18.49 -15.53
CA LEU A 794 -19.15 -19.87 -16.00
C LEU A 794 -17.90 -20.71 -15.77
N ALA A 795 -16.71 -20.11 -15.79
CA ALA A 795 -15.48 -20.79 -15.44
C ALA A 795 -15.46 -21.21 -13.95
N LYS A 796 -16.07 -20.43 -13.06
CA LYS A 796 -16.29 -20.83 -11.65
C LYS A 796 -17.13 -22.09 -11.54
N GLU A 797 -18.20 -22.20 -12.33
CA GLU A 797 -19.04 -23.41 -12.40
C GLU A 797 -18.30 -24.61 -13.04
N PHE A 798 -17.44 -24.36 -14.04
CA PHE A 798 -16.57 -25.39 -14.65
C PHE A 798 -15.63 -26.03 -13.62
N TYR A 799 -14.98 -25.20 -12.81
CA TYR A 799 -14.13 -25.68 -11.73
C TYR A 799 -14.92 -26.38 -10.63
N GLY A 800 -16.18 -25.96 -10.40
CA GLY A 800 -17.16 -26.64 -9.55
C GLY A 800 -17.70 -27.98 -10.09
N GLY A 801 -17.31 -28.40 -11.29
CA GLY A 801 -17.62 -29.73 -11.84
C GLY A 801 -18.37 -29.74 -13.17
N GLN A 802 -18.89 -28.59 -13.65
CA GLN A 802 -19.65 -28.51 -14.90
C GLN A 802 -18.73 -28.50 -16.13
N LYS A 803 -18.20 -29.67 -16.52
CA LYS A 803 -17.13 -29.76 -17.54
C LYS A 803 -17.55 -29.36 -18.97
N ASP A 804 -18.84 -29.37 -19.27
CA ASP A 804 -19.39 -28.87 -20.55
C ASP A 804 -19.14 -27.37 -20.76
N LEU A 805 -18.73 -26.64 -19.72
CA LEU A 805 -18.38 -25.21 -19.77
C LEU A 805 -16.91 -24.95 -20.13
N SER A 806 -16.17 -25.97 -20.58
CA SER A 806 -14.74 -25.86 -20.93
C SER A 806 -14.43 -24.73 -21.90
N LYS A 807 -15.30 -24.47 -22.89
CA LYS A 807 -15.14 -23.36 -23.83
C LYS A 807 -15.07 -22.00 -23.12
N PHE A 808 -15.99 -21.73 -22.19
CA PHE A 808 -16.00 -20.47 -21.45
C PHE A 808 -14.75 -20.32 -20.59
N LYS A 809 -14.30 -21.42 -19.96
CA LYS A 809 -13.02 -21.46 -19.23
C LYS A 809 -11.84 -21.10 -20.14
N THR A 810 -11.78 -21.64 -21.36
CA THR A 810 -10.70 -21.32 -22.31
C THR A 810 -10.78 -19.88 -22.82
N ASP A 811 -11.99 -19.36 -23.04
CA ASP A 811 -12.16 -17.99 -23.53
C ASP A 811 -11.75 -16.95 -22.46
N ILE A 812 -12.06 -17.15 -21.16
CA ILE A 812 -11.58 -16.24 -20.10
C ILE A 812 -10.06 -16.33 -19.89
N GLU A 813 -9.46 -17.50 -20.05
CA GLU A 813 -7.99 -17.61 -20.05
C GLU A 813 -7.36 -16.85 -21.21
N SER A 814 -8.02 -16.84 -22.38
CA SER A 814 -7.58 -16.05 -23.53
C SER A 814 -7.67 -14.55 -23.26
N PHE A 815 -8.71 -14.09 -22.54
CA PHE A 815 -8.82 -12.70 -22.06
C PHE A 815 -7.66 -12.34 -21.12
N VAL A 816 -7.36 -13.20 -20.13
CA VAL A 816 -6.17 -13.00 -19.26
C VAL A 816 -4.90 -12.89 -20.12
N CYS A 817 -4.70 -13.80 -21.06
CA CYS A 817 -3.53 -13.79 -21.93
C CYS A 817 -3.47 -12.57 -22.87
N ALA A 818 -4.60 -11.97 -23.22
CA ALA A 818 -4.65 -10.76 -24.04
C ALA A 818 -4.22 -9.50 -23.27
N LEU A 819 -4.32 -9.52 -21.94
CA LEU A 819 -4.02 -8.37 -21.07
C LEU A 819 -2.68 -8.47 -20.33
N MET A 820 -2.25 -9.68 -19.96
CA MET A 820 -1.07 -9.87 -19.10
C MET A 820 0.24 -9.48 -19.83
N PRO A 821 1.04 -8.54 -19.30
CA PRO A 821 2.34 -8.19 -19.85
C PRO A 821 3.28 -9.39 -19.92
N GLY A 822 4.00 -9.55 -21.04
CA GLY A 822 4.89 -10.69 -21.29
C GLY A 822 4.19 -11.94 -21.84
N SER A 823 2.87 -11.93 -22.00
CA SER A 823 2.13 -12.98 -22.71
C SER A 823 2.51 -13.00 -24.20
N SER A 824 2.68 -14.19 -24.77
CA SER A 824 2.86 -14.35 -26.23
C SER A 824 1.61 -13.98 -27.05
N SER A 825 0.47 -13.79 -26.38
CA SER A 825 -0.84 -13.49 -26.99
C SER A 825 -1.37 -12.13 -26.57
N VAL A 826 -0.51 -11.25 -26.04
CA VAL A 826 -0.91 -9.89 -25.61
C VAL A 826 -1.52 -9.11 -26.79
N GLN A 827 -2.67 -8.49 -26.55
CA GLN A 827 -3.38 -7.66 -27.53
C GLN A 827 -3.50 -6.22 -27.04
N ILE A 828 -3.72 -6.02 -25.74
CA ILE A 828 -3.78 -4.70 -25.12
C ILE A 828 -2.43 -4.42 -24.46
N LYS A 829 -1.84 -3.28 -24.82
CA LYS A 829 -0.57 -2.82 -24.25
C LYS A 829 -0.83 -1.87 -23.10
N THR A 830 0.18 -1.68 -22.28
CA THR A 830 0.19 -0.62 -21.28
C THR A 830 0.79 0.67 -21.85
N THR A 831 0.37 1.82 -21.32
CA THR A 831 1.10 3.09 -21.44
C THR A 831 2.52 2.97 -20.86
N PRO A 832 3.43 3.93 -21.10
CA PRO A 832 4.72 3.97 -20.42
C PRO A 832 4.61 3.81 -18.89
N GLY A 833 3.64 4.48 -18.27
CA GLY A 833 3.35 4.41 -16.85
C GLY A 833 2.69 3.12 -16.35
N GLY A 834 2.43 2.13 -17.23
CA GLY A 834 1.91 0.81 -16.84
C GLY A 834 0.38 0.67 -16.79
N LEU A 835 -0.38 1.65 -17.29
CA LEU A 835 -1.84 1.59 -17.40
C LEU A 835 -2.28 0.83 -18.64
N LEU A 836 -3.21 -0.13 -18.53
CA LEU A 836 -3.86 -0.75 -19.68
C LEU A 836 -4.46 0.33 -20.60
N TYR A 837 -4.10 0.33 -21.88
CA TYR A 837 -4.55 1.35 -22.83
C TYR A 837 -5.30 0.72 -24.00
N ILE A 838 -6.62 0.82 -23.95
CA ILE A 838 -7.52 0.28 -24.98
C ILE A 838 -7.82 1.35 -26.03
N ARG A 839 -8.16 2.58 -25.59
CA ARG A 839 -8.46 3.74 -26.46
C ARG A 839 -8.45 5.04 -25.66
N ASP A 840 -8.15 6.17 -26.33
CA ASP A 840 -7.93 7.51 -25.74
C ASP A 840 -9.12 8.05 -24.94
N SER A 841 -10.31 8.05 -25.54
CA SER A 841 -11.51 8.57 -24.89
C SER A 841 -12.05 7.62 -23.82
N SER A 842 -12.08 8.10 -22.57
CA SER A 842 -12.58 7.40 -21.39
C SER A 842 -11.91 6.03 -21.17
N ASN A 843 -10.58 5.95 -21.31
CA ASN A 843 -9.83 4.70 -21.20
C ASN A 843 -10.05 3.97 -19.86
N LEU A 844 -10.18 4.70 -18.74
CA LEU A 844 -10.31 4.12 -17.41
C LEU A 844 -11.58 3.26 -17.23
N GLN A 845 -12.58 3.39 -18.10
CA GLN A 845 -13.72 2.48 -18.08
C GLN A 845 -13.32 1.03 -18.36
N TYR A 846 -12.38 0.83 -19.29
CA TYR A 846 -11.90 -0.50 -19.69
C TYR A 846 -10.87 -1.03 -18.69
N VAL A 847 -10.10 -0.12 -18.08
CA VAL A 847 -9.12 -0.46 -17.04
C VAL A 847 -9.85 -1.00 -15.81
N THR A 848 -10.86 -0.28 -15.32
CA THR A 848 -11.61 -0.67 -14.12
C THR A 848 -12.38 -1.97 -14.32
N SER A 849 -13.03 -2.16 -15.47
CA SER A 849 -13.75 -3.39 -15.80
C SER A 849 -12.82 -4.59 -15.96
N SER A 850 -11.68 -4.42 -16.64
CA SER A 850 -10.68 -5.48 -16.81
C SER A 850 -10.06 -5.86 -15.46
N SER A 851 -9.73 -4.88 -14.63
CA SER A 851 -9.19 -5.11 -13.28
C SER A 851 -10.15 -5.93 -12.43
N MET A 852 -11.44 -5.59 -12.45
CA MET A 852 -12.48 -6.33 -11.73
C MET A 852 -12.52 -7.80 -12.17
N VAL A 853 -12.51 -8.07 -13.48
CA VAL A 853 -12.52 -9.43 -14.04
C VAL A 853 -11.25 -10.20 -13.63
N LEU A 854 -10.07 -9.59 -13.71
CA LEU A 854 -8.81 -10.23 -13.30
C LEU A 854 -8.80 -10.58 -11.80
N PHE A 855 -9.32 -9.70 -10.93
CA PHE A 855 -9.49 -10.00 -9.50
C PHE A 855 -10.44 -11.18 -9.25
N LEU A 856 -11.59 -11.18 -9.92
CA LEU A 856 -12.60 -12.24 -9.76
C LEU A 856 -12.11 -13.57 -10.30
N TYR A 857 -11.39 -13.57 -11.42
CA TYR A 857 -10.85 -14.78 -12.00
C TYR A 857 -9.67 -15.32 -11.19
N SER A 858 -8.76 -14.48 -10.69
CA SER A 858 -7.70 -14.92 -9.77
C SER A 858 -8.28 -15.52 -8.47
N LYS A 859 -9.33 -14.91 -7.89
CA LYS A 859 -10.10 -15.47 -6.77
C LYS A 859 -10.70 -16.85 -7.12
N THR A 860 -11.23 -17.00 -8.33
CA THR A 860 -11.79 -18.28 -8.81
C THR A 860 -10.72 -19.35 -8.96
N LEU A 861 -9.54 -19.02 -9.48
CA LEU A 861 -8.40 -19.93 -9.59
C LEU A 861 -7.90 -20.38 -8.22
N ASN A 862 -7.75 -19.44 -7.28
CA ASN A 862 -7.35 -19.75 -5.90
C ASN A 862 -8.34 -20.71 -5.22
N ALA A 863 -9.65 -20.40 -5.27
CA ALA A 863 -10.69 -21.24 -4.68
C ALA A 863 -10.77 -22.64 -5.31
N ALA A 864 -10.34 -22.78 -6.57
CA ALA A 864 -10.29 -24.05 -7.28
C ALA A 864 -8.92 -24.76 -7.21
N HIS A 865 -7.95 -24.21 -6.46
CA HIS A 865 -6.56 -24.70 -6.38
C HIS A 865 -5.88 -24.86 -7.75
N ILE A 866 -6.16 -23.94 -8.67
CA ILE A 866 -5.52 -23.90 -9.99
C ILE A 866 -4.33 -22.95 -9.94
N GLY A 867 -3.14 -23.46 -10.24
CA GLY A 867 -1.88 -22.73 -10.09
C GLY A 867 -1.73 -21.48 -10.95
N GLY A 868 -2.56 -21.28 -11.97
CA GLY A 868 -2.51 -20.12 -12.86
C GLY A 868 -3.10 -20.36 -14.25
N VAL A 869 -2.78 -19.44 -15.17
CA VAL A 869 -3.16 -19.48 -16.59
C VAL A 869 -1.91 -19.61 -17.45
N ARG A 870 -1.96 -20.52 -18.43
CA ARG A 870 -0.86 -20.71 -19.39
C ARG A 870 -1.13 -19.94 -20.68
N CYS A 871 -0.25 -18.98 -20.97
CA CYS A 871 -0.28 -18.14 -22.15
C CYS A 871 0.92 -18.48 -23.06
N GLY A 872 0.71 -19.47 -23.94
CA GLY A 872 1.78 -20.03 -24.77
C GLY A 872 2.86 -20.74 -23.95
N SER A 873 4.09 -20.21 -24.00
CA SER A 873 5.23 -20.71 -23.21
C SER A 873 5.31 -20.13 -21.80
N VAL A 874 4.54 -19.09 -21.49
CA VAL A 874 4.55 -18.38 -20.20
C VAL A 874 3.39 -18.84 -19.34
N HIS A 875 3.61 -18.94 -18.03
CA HIS A 875 2.58 -19.27 -17.06
C HIS A 875 2.43 -18.12 -16.05
N PHE A 876 1.22 -17.59 -15.91
CA PHE A 876 0.89 -16.55 -14.96
C PHE A 876 0.14 -17.17 -13.78
N SER A 877 0.71 -17.11 -12.59
CA SER A 877 0.02 -17.56 -11.38
C SER A 877 -1.19 -16.69 -11.05
N ALA A 878 -2.14 -17.22 -10.29
CA ALA A 878 -3.27 -16.44 -9.79
C ALA A 878 -2.83 -15.19 -9.01
N PHE A 879 -1.71 -15.30 -8.27
CA PHE A 879 -1.07 -14.16 -7.61
C PHE A 879 -0.57 -13.11 -8.61
N GLN A 880 0.09 -13.50 -9.70
CA GLN A 880 0.58 -12.55 -10.72
C GLN A 880 -0.59 -11.84 -11.42
N ILE A 881 -1.68 -12.54 -11.70
CA ILE A 881 -2.90 -11.96 -12.28
C ILE A 881 -3.51 -10.92 -11.32
N ARG A 882 -3.63 -11.28 -10.04
CA ARG A 882 -4.11 -10.38 -8.99
C ARG A 882 -3.21 -9.16 -8.79
N ALA A 883 -1.89 -9.35 -8.83
CA ALA A 883 -0.90 -8.27 -8.68
C ALA A 883 -0.96 -7.28 -9.84
N PHE A 884 -1.17 -7.77 -11.08
CA PHE A 884 -1.38 -6.89 -12.23
C PHE A 884 -2.70 -6.10 -12.11
N ALA A 885 -3.78 -6.74 -11.67
CA ALA A 885 -5.04 -6.04 -11.39
C ALA A 885 -4.87 -4.96 -10.30
N LYS A 886 -4.08 -5.24 -9.26
CA LYS A 886 -3.72 -4.25 -8.22
C LYS A 886 -2.97 -3.06 -8.82
N SER A 887 -2.01 -3.27 -9.72
CA SER A 887 -1.26 -2.15 -10.31
C SER A 887 -2.15 -1.18 -11.09
N GLN A 888 -3.23 -1.67 -11.69
CA GLN A 888 -4.22 -0.82 -12.38
C GLN A 888 -5.05 0.02 -11.40
N VAL A 889 -5.49 -0.57 -10.29
CA VAL A 889 -6.18 0.18 -9.21
C VAL A 889 -5.23 1.23 -8.62
N ASP A 890 -3.99 0.84 -8.37
CA ASP A 890 -2.96 1.74 -7.84
C ASP A 890 -2.68 2.89 -8.80
N TYR A 891 -2.62 2.63 -10.11
CA TYR A 891 -2.48 3.67 -11.13
C TYR A 891 -3.61 4.71 -11.04
N ILE A 892 -4.87 4.26 -10.91
CA ILE A 892 -6.04 5.14 -10.76
C ILE A 892 -5.92 5.99 -9.48
N LEU A 893 -5.43 5.40 -8.39
CA LEU A 893 -5.36 6.06 -7.09
C LEU A 893 -4.17 7.00 -6.93
N GLY A 894 -3.16 6.91 -7.81
CA GLY A 894 -2.07 7.89 -7.86
C GLY A 894 -0.70 7.35 -8.30
N ASN A 895 -0.56 6.04 -8.51
CA ASN A 895 0.70 5.40 -8.86
C ASN A 895 0.94 5.47 -10.37
N ASN A 896 1.00 6.69 -10.86
CA ASN A 896 1.16 7.03 -12.26
C ASN A 896 2.25 8.11 -12.43
N PRO A 897 2.74 8.35 -13.65
CA PRO A 897 3.76 9.37 -13.92
C PRO A 897 3.38 10.77 -13.43
N MET A 898 2.08 11.08 -13.37
CA MET A 898 1.58 12.38 -12.90
C MET A 898 1.49 12.52 -11.37
N LYS A 899 1.69 11.41 -10.62
CA LYS A 899 1.52 11.31 -9.16
C LYS A 899 0.19 11.94 -8.70
N MET A 900 -0.87 11.63 -9.44
CA MET A 900 -2.19 12.25 -9.30
C MET A 900 -3.26 11.16 -9.24
N SER A 901 -4.14 11.20 -8.25
CA SER A 901 -5.32 10.33 -8.26
C SER A 901 -6.26 10.77 -9.39
N TYR A 902 -6.77 9.81 -10.16
CA TYR A 902 -7.86 10.03 -11.10
C TYR A 902 -9.24 9.88 -10.44
N MET A 903 -9.29 9.66 -9.11
CA MET A 903 -10.50 9.71 -8.29
C MET A 903 -10.59 11.05 -7.55
N VAL A 904 -11.67 11.79 -7.79
CA VAL A 904 -11.93 13.09 -7.14
C VAL A 904 -12.03 12.91 -5.62
N GLY A 905 -11.27 13.73 -4.88
CA GLY A 905 -11.28 13.72 -3.42
C GLY A 905 -10.46 12.59 -2.79
N PHE A 906 -9.69 11.84 -3.57
CA PHE A 906 -8.76 10.83 -3.08
C PHE A 906 -7.30 11.29 -3.20
N GLY A 907 -6.51 11.09 -2.13
CA GLY A 907 -5.15 11.63 -2.05
C GLY A 907 -5.08 13.16 -1.97
N SER A 908 -3.88 13.72 -2.14
CA SER A 908 -3.62 15.17 -2.06
C SER A 908 -3.68 15.90 -3.40
N LYS A 909 -3.66 15.17 -4.52
CA LYS A 909 -3.71 15.70 -5.88
C LYS A 909 -4.71 14.88 -6.72
N TYR A 910 -5.80 15.51 -7.12
CA TYR A 910 -6.90 14.91 -7.89
C TYR A 910 -7.58 15.98 -8.79
N PRO A 911 -8.34 15.57 -9.83
CA PRO A 911 -9.04 16.49 -10.73
C PRO A 911 -9.98 17.45 -10.00
N LEU A 912 -9.89 18.73 -10.34
CA LEU A 912 -10.72 19.80 -9.77
C LEU A 912 -11.77 20.30 -10.78
N GLN A 913 -11.60 20.02 -12.07
CA GLN A 913 -12.44 20.52 -13.15
C GLN A 913 -13.09 19.37 -13.94
N VAL A 914 -13.65 18.38 -13.25
CA VAL A 914 -14.34 17.25 -13.91
C VAL A 914 -15.51 17.72 -14.79
N HIS A 915 -15.69 17.07 -15.95
CA HIS A 915 -16.78 17.32 -16.89
C HIS A 915 -18.10 16.82 -16.29
N HIS A 916 -18.70 17.62 -15.39
CA HIS A 916 -19.93 17.23 -14.70
C HIS A 916 -20.79 18.45 -14.34
N ARG A 917 -22.00 18.53 -14.88
CA ARG A 917 -22.91 19.70 -14.75
C ARG A 917 -23.25 20.03 -13.30
N GLY A 918 -23.74 19.05 -12.54
CA GLY A 918 -24.08 19.25 -11.12
C GLY A 918 -22.88 19.58 -10.22
N SER A 919 -21.65 19.26 -10.66
CA SER A 919 -20.43 19.55 -9.90
C SER A 919 -19.90 20.95 -10.21
N SER A 920 -19.96 21.34 -11.48
CA SER A 920 -19.40 22.59 -12.02
C SER A 920 -20.25 23.83 -11.77
N ILE A 921 -21.55 23.67 -11.48
CA ILE A 921 -22.48 24.76 -11.18
C ILE A 921 -22.75 24.78 -9.67
N PRO A 922 -22.76 25.94 -8.99
CA PRO A 922 -23.05 26.02 -7.56
C PRO A 922 -24.35 25.28 -7.21
N SER A 923 -24.37 24.61 -6.06
CA SER A 923 -25.56 23.92 -5.57
C SER A 923 -26.82 24.80 -5.56
N ILE A 924 -28.00 24.23 -5.84
CA ILE A 924 -29.31 24.90 -5.67
C ILE A 924 -29.51 25.46 -4.26
N LYS A 925 -28.83 24.90 -3.25
CA LYS A 925 -28.88 25.38 -1.86
C LYS A 925 -28.03 26.62 -1.64
N ALA A 926 -26.90 26.72 -2.33
CA ALA A 926 -25.98 27.85 -2.25
C ALA A 926 -26.38 29.00 -3.19
N HIS A 927 -26.96 28.66 -4.34
CA HIS A 927 -27.46 29.61 -5.33
C HIS A 927 -28.85 29.17 -5.81
N PRO A 928 -29.93 29.57 -5.11
CA PRO A 928 -31.30 29.13 -5.42
C PRO A 928 -31.88 29.67 -6.72
N ALA A 929 -31.29 30.72 -7.29
CA ALA A 929 -31.71 31.21 -8.59
C ALA A 929 -31.39 30.17 -9.67
N LYS A 930 -32.31 30.03 -10.63
CA LYS A 930 -32.15 29.14 -11.78
C LYS A 930 -30.92 29.55 -12.60
N VAL A 931 -30.06 28.58 -12.91
CA VAL A 931 -28.96 28.73 -13.88
C VAL A 931 -29.43 28.13 -15.19
N GLY A 932 -29.72 28.99 -16.19
CA GLY A 932 -30.16 28.54 -17.51
C GLY A 932 -29.01 28.05 -18.38
N CYS A 933 -29.34 27.35 -19.46
CA CYS A 933 -28.44 26.68 -20.40
C CYS A 933 -27.25 27.53 -20.85
N ASN A 934 -27.49 28.75 -21.34
CA ASN A 934 -26.44 29.65 -21.82
C ASN A 934 -25.60 30.25 -20.68
N ASP A 935 -26.21 30.54 -19.54
CA ASP A 935 -25.52 31.05 -18.35
C ASP A 935 -24.58 29.98 -17.79
N GLY A 936 -25.10 28.75 -17.71
CA GLY A 936 -24.37 27.53 -17.45
C GLY A 936 -23.11 27.39 -18.28
N HIS A 937 -23.26 27.53 -19.61
CA HIS A 937 -22.16 27.35 -20.55
C HIS A 937 -21.12 28.50 -20.48
N SER A 938 -21.59 29.74 -20.42
CA SER A 938 -20.74 30.92 -20.44
C SER A 938 -20.02 31.17 -19.11
N ILE A 939 -20.68 30.96 -17.98
CA ILE A 939 -20.14 31.27 -16.64
C ILE A 939 -19.41 30.06 -16.05
N TYR A 940 -19.99 28.86 -16.16
CA TYR A 940 -19.51 27.69 -15.43
C TYR A 940 -18.73 26.73 -16.31
N TYR A 941 -19.27 26.25 -17.43
CA TYR A 941 -18.55 25.31 -18.32
C TYR A 941 -17.19 25.86 -18.76
N SER A 942 -17.16 27.12 -19.23
CA SER A 942 -15.95 27.78 -19.74
C SER A 942 -15.00 28.30 -18.64
N SER A 943 -15.37 28.13 -17.36
CA SER A 943 -14.57 28.62 -16.24
C SER A 943 -13.31 27.79 -16.04
N SER A 944 -12.16 28.44 -15.83
CA SER A 944 -10.92 27.77 -15.39
C SER A 944 -10.86 27.53 -13.87
N LYS A 945 -11.91 27.90 -13.13
CA LYS A 945 -11.97 27.68 -11.69
C LYS A 945 -12.34 26.21 -11.39
N PRO A 946 -11.87 25.68 -10.24
CA PRO A 946 -12.36 24.41 -9.70
C PRO A 946 -13.89 24.35 -9.65
N ASN A 947 -14.44 23.14 -9.82
CA ASN A 947 -15.86 22.91 -9.64
C ASN A 947 -16.30 23.28 -8.20
N PRO A 948 -17.37 24.08 -8.03
CA PRO A 948 -17.83 24.55 -6.73
C PRO A 948 -18.33 23.42 -5.83
N ASN A 949 -18.80 22.30 -6.39
CA ASN A 949 -19.17 21.12 -5.63
C ASN A 949 -18.19 19.98 -5.92
N THR A 950 -17.42 19.56 -4.93
CA THR A 950 -16.52 18.41 -5.08
C THR A 950 -17.34 17.11 -5.19
N HIS A 951 -17.28 16.48 -6.36
CA HIS A 951 -17.95 15.21 -6.63
C HIS A 951 -17.10 14.02 -6.15
N VAL A 952 -17.04 13.86 -4.83
CA VAL A 952 -16.16 12.90 -4.16
C VAL A 952 -16.41 11.48 -4.68
N GLY A 953 -15.33 10.81 -5.07
CA GLY A 953 -15.34 9.44 -5.58
C GLY A 953 -15.48 9.33 -7.10
N ALA A 954 -15.78 10.41 -7.82
CA ALA A 954 -15.86 10.39 -9.27
C ALA A 954 -14.49 10.00 -9.88
N ILE A 955 -14.45 8.91 -10.66
CA ILE A 955 -13.27 8.52 -11.43
C ILE A 955 -13.40 9.15 -12.80
N VAL A 956 -12.37 9.86 -13.28
CA VAL A 956 -12.40 10.50 -14.62
C VAL A 956 -12.02 9.51 -15.73
N GLY A 957 -12.21 9.89 -17.00
CA GLY A 957 -11.80 9.09 -18.17
C GLY A 957 -10.30 8.70 -18.20
N GLY A 958 -9.45 9.51 -17.60
CA GLY A 958 -8.02 9.22 -17.36
C GLY A 958 -7.07 9.84 -18.38
N PRO A 959 -5.79 9.45 -18.37
CA PRO A 959 -4.76 10.03 -19.23
C PRO A 959 -4.78 9.47 -20.66
N ASP A 960 -4.09 10.17 -21.56
CA ASP A 960 -3.78 9.70 -22.91
C ASP A 960 -2.73 8.56 -22.93
N SER A 961 -2.37 8.10 -24.12
CA SER A 961 -1.42 6.98 -24.32
C SER A 961 0.00 7.24 -23.79
N ASN A 962 0.35 8.48 -23.47
CA ASN A 962 1.64 8.92 -22.94
C ASN A 962 1.54 9.34 -21.47
N ASP A 963 0.51 8.86 -20.77
CA ASP A 963 0.26 9.15 -19.36
C ASP A 963 0.00 10.65 -19.07
N GLN A 964 -0.34 11.45 -20.08
CA GLN A 964 -0.64 12.87 -19.90
C GLN A 964 -2.13 13.08 -19.65
N PHE A 965 -2.46 13.89 -18.65
CA PHE A 965 -3.82 14.28 -18.32
C PHE A 965 -3.91 15.79 -18.11
N LYS A 966 -4.95 16.40 -18.67
CA LYS A 966 -5.26 17.81 -18.47
C LYS A 966 -6.56 17.91 -17.69
N ASP A 967 -6.49 18.51 -16.50
CA ASP A 967 -7.67 18.78 -15.66
C ASP A 967 -8.47 19.95 -16.24
N LEU A 968 -9.21 19.65 -17.30
CA LEU A 968 -9.99 20.61 -18.09
C LEU A 968 -11.41 20.10 -18.26
N ARG A 969 -12.38 20.86 -17.75
CA ARG A 969 -13.81 20.52 -17.88
C ARG A 969 -14.26 20.33 -19.31
N SER A 970 -13.68 21.06 -20.25
CA SER A 970 -14.01 20.94 -21.68
C SER A 970 -13.47 19.66 -22.33
N ASP A 971 -12.53 18.97 -21.69
CA ASP A 971 -11.95 17.71 -22.18
C ASP A 971 -12.76 16.53 -21.66
N TYR A 972 -13.96 16.35 -22.20
CA TYR A 972 -14.87 15.27 -21.80
C TYR A 972 -14.27 13.88 -22.02
N SER A 973 -13.41 13.70 -23.04
CA SER A 973 -12.72 12.44 -23.29
C SER A 973 -11.93 11.94 -22.08
N HIS A 974 -11.30 12.85 -21.34
CA HIS A 974 -10.41 12.49 -20.24
C HIS A 974 -10.99 12.85 -18.86
N SER A 975 -11.84 13.88 -18.76
CA SER A 975 -12.31 14.45 -17.48
C SER A 975 -13.74 14.05 -17.09
N GLU A 976 -14.43 13.25 -17.91
CA GLU A 976 -15.80 12.80 -17.63
C GLU A 976 -15.83 11.54 -16.75
N PRO A 977 -16.59 11.54 -15.64
CA PRO A 977 -16.88 10.33 -14.88
C PRO A 977 -18.15 9.63 -15.39
N THR A 978 -18.19 8.30 -15.31
CA THR A 978 -19.38 7.50 -15.67
C THR A 978 -19.77 6.51 -14.58
N THR A 979 -21.06 6.17 -14.52
CA THR A 979 -21.61 5.27 -13.51
C THR A 979 -20.99 3.87 -13.50
N TYR A 980 -20.81 3.27 -14.67
CA TYR A 980 -20.31 1.91 -14.79
C TYR A 980 -18.80 1.79 -14.55
N MET A 981 -18.00 2.82 -14.87
CA MET A 981 -16.57 2.88 -14.53
C MET A 981 -16.38 2.87 -13.01
N ASN A 982 -17.15 3.69 -12.30
CA ASN A 982 -17.17 3.69 -10.83
C ASN A 982 -17.68 2.36 -10.25
N ALA A 983 -18.69 1.72 -10.87
CA ALA A 983 -19.20 0.43 -10.42
C ALA A 983 -18.17 -0.71 -10.54
N ALA A 984 -17.44 -0.76 -11.66
CA ALA A 984 -16.35 -1.71 -11.84
C ALA A 984 -15.21 -1.48 -10.83
N PHE A 985 -14.92 -0.20 -10.53
CA PHE A 985 -13.92 0.15 -9.53
C PHE A 985 -14.33 -0.31 -8.12
N VAL A 986 -15.62 -0.22 -7.74
CA VAL A 986 -16.12 -0.75 -6.45
C VAL A 986 -15.75 -2.22 -6.27
N GLY A 987 -15.95 -3.06 -7.30
CA GLY A 987 -15.53 -4.46 -7.26
C GLY A 987 -14.02 -4.66 -7.19
N SER A 988 -13.27 -3.86 -7.95
CA SER A 988 -11.80 -3.92 -8.00
C SER A 988 -11.15 -3.55 -6.67
N VAL A 989 -11.61 -2.46 -6.04
CA VAL A 989 -11.05 -1.96 -4.78
C VAL A 989 -11.52 -2.80 -3.59
N ALA A 990 -12.74 -3.33 -3.62
CA ALA A 990 -13.21 -4.28 -2.61
C ALA A 990 -12.37 -5.55 -2.57
N ALA A 991 -11.88 -6.02 -3.73
CA ALA A 991 -10.99 -7.18 -3.80
C ALA A 991 -9.68 -6.97 -3.02
N LEU A 992 -9.27 -5.73 -2.77
CA LEU A 992 -8.05 -5.36 -2.04
C LEU A 992 -8.30 -5.11 -0.54
N LEU A 993 -9.56 -5.17 -0.09
CA LEU A 993 -9.95 -5.08 1.33
C LEU A 993 -10.04 -6.44 2.03
N ALA A 994 -9.81 -7.52 1.29
CA ALA A 994 -9.73 -8.84 1.89
C ALA A 994 -8.63 -8.82 2.96
N PRO A 995 -8.89 -9.35 4.18
CA PRO A 995 -7.78 -9.77 5.01
C PRO A 995 -6.93 -10.69 4.13
N ASN A 996 -5.62 -10.46 4.11
CA ASN A 996 -4.71 -11.33 3.38
C ASN A 996 -5.13 -12.78 3.65
N GLU A 997 -5.16 -13.62 2.61
CA GLU A 997 -5.33 -15.08 2.69
C GLU A 997 -4.16 -15.74 3.49
N SER A 998 -3.60 -15.06 4.50
CA SER A 998 -2.75 -15.58 5.56
C SER A 998 -3.55 -16.13 6.74
N GLU A 999 -4.88 -15.92 6.81
CA GLU A 999 -5.72 -16.48 7.89
C GLU A 999 -6.09 -17.97 7.70
N SER A 1000 -5.81 -18.57 6.54
CA SER A 1000 -6.00 -20.02 6.32
C SER A 1000 -4.74 -20.87 6.48
N GLU A 1001 -3.58 -20.29 6.82
CA GLU A 1001 -2.31 -21.03 6.93
C GLU A 1001 -1.93 -21.45 8.37
N CYS A 1002 -2.72 -21.14 9.41
CA CYS A 1002 -2.41 -21.60 10.77
C CYS A 1002 -3.08 -22.95 11.14
N SER A 1003 -3.45 -23.79 10.15
CA SER A 1003 -3.91 -25.17 10.41
C SER A 1003 -3.30 -26.19 9.44
N GLU A 1004 -2.01 -26.48 9.61
CA GLU A 1004 -1.43 -27.83 9.47
C GLU A 1004 -0.38 -28.06 10.55
#